data_AF-A0A9P5B2M3-F1
#
_entry.id   AF-A0A9P5B2M3-F1
#
_cell.length_a   1.000
_cell.length_b   1.000
_cell.length_c   1.000
_cell.angle_alpha   90.00
_cell.angle_beta   90.00
_cell.angle_gamma   90.00
#
_symmetry.space_group_name_H-M   'P 1'
#
loop_
_entity.id
_entity.type
_entity.pdbx_description
1 polymer ?
#
loop_
_entity_poly.entity_id
_entity_poly.type
_entity_poly.pdbx_seq_one_letter_code
_entity_poly.pdbx_strand_id
1 'polypeptide(L)'
;MTDNIVSIPTAAALADGEHVGYMCASVGDSLLELKANEVIPPYCNAVFNTEAVLDSSLVPLYVEWEAEYFHIPYNLWEPQHARRTAAQVYPELTQSLTPTKDVSSNKSHYPRRAIGGRDLLHPSPGGSVANILRNSVGRLPESMLESVLAVAERDQIYAKMEAIPSLACRLDGLQDQLVTLISGTVHVRPTLPDGTAMPEAVAAGKAAGFTADTLEMIRNHCDPLPYGDGVDPEAVFILVTHGQVKFKKFNVIDKFGRGVEVVDGDGLMPSISSVYQPSSCVVDGKETPNVVVSNRDNCEYFQIPPSINQPARLFNTYLKPGVTGQSTWRPCGEWEDPVCGYIMYNSADLSLQGFTSAGDLRAEILISESNTTAKAAHVYQPPMSDGLFEPPLTDTAEQWKTNILDDFIQSLKTEHYALRMIEILGDASSCMAPPAESYSSVMNAAFGRPFALAIAGWSIELNHEELQPQTSPRNLAGKSHQKLSDYDLPLHLGLKEYSDDGLATYMPLRSDAPTQPDFGKIFTFWTSGVPETDLNEDFACHPIHPSSLPTLKARHVDLFEGRHLLEVDDMIKRRQEQILPFCLLVDVFHPVKAQTGVLPPSSLALPDWAMQQALRKIRLCYRAGPFLFQEDPLKSLSPTGAEETPPPSAAGDGVHVPVVPYGKWSWLQPYIVDGDIKYCSQDVDRAEVKGDVLEVRKYPFTMADGMYYGVDRAVVP
;
A
#
# COMPACT_ATOMS: atom_id res chain seq x y z
N MET A 1 -11.52 34.82 21.00
CA MET A 1 -11.08 34.41 19.64
C MET A 1 -10.32 33.10 19.75
N THR A 2 -11.00 32.08 20.28
CA THR A 2 -10.38 30.87 20.86
C THR A 2 -11.08 29.60 20.38
N ASP A 3 -11.83 29.67 19.28
CA ASP A 3 -12.63 28.55 18.76
C ASP A 3 -12.13 27.94 17.43
N ASN A 4 -10.96 28.34 16.91
CA ASN A 4 -10.52 27.89 15.57
C ASN A 4 -9.03 27.52 15.49
N ILE A 5 -8.53 26.67 16.40
CA ILE A 5 -7.27 25.96 16.12
C ILE A 5 -7.63 24.62 15.48
N VAL A 6 -7.79 24.67 14.17
CA VAL A 6 -7.89 23.51 13.29
C VAL A 6 -6.60 22.70 13.46
N SER A 7 -6.68 21.56 14.12
CA SER A 7 -5.57 20.61 14.16
C SER A 7 -5.42 19.99 12.77
N ILE A 8 -4.35 20.34 12.04
CA ILE A 8 -4.03 19.80 10.73
C ILE A 8 -2.85 18.82 10.81
N PRO A 9 -2.91 17.69 10.08
CA PRO A 9 -2.41 16.39 10.51
C PRO A 9 -1.47 15.71 9.47
N THR A 10 -1.17 14.44 9.72
CA THR A 10 -0.95 13.36 8.73
C THR A 10 0.42 13.18 8.05
N ALA A 11 1.27 14.17 7.79
CA ALA A 11 2.54 13.89 7.08
C ALA A 11 3.77 13.61 7.98
N ALA A 12 3.56 13.54 9.30
CA ALA A 12 4.56 13.15 10.29
C ALA A 12 4.95 11.66 10.30
N ALA A 13 4.02 10.78 9.93
CA ALA A 13 4.22 9.34 9.99
C ALA A 13 4.98 8.77 8.78
N LEU A 14 5.22 9.58 7.75
CA LEU A 14 5.77 9.15 6.45
C LEU A 14 7.29 9.22 6.35
N ALA A 15 8.02 9.75 7.35
CA ALA A 15 9.44 10.06 7.18
C ALA A 15 10.39 8.98 7.70
N ASP A 16 10.01 8.21 8.72
CA ASP A 16 10.81 7.12 9.25
C ASP A 16 9.91 5.93 9.54
N GLY A 17 10.30 4.73 9.11
CA GLY A 17 9.64 3.47 9.46
C GLY A 17 9.75 3.12 10.96
N GLU A 18 9.95 4.11 11.83
CA GLU A 18 9.87 4.01 13.27
C GLU A 18 8.51 4.53 13.72
N HIS A 19 7.68 3.66 14.31
CA HIS A 19 6.48 4.07 15.05
C HIS A 19 6.90 4.84 16.32
N VAL A 20 7.37 6.08 16.18
CA VAL A 20 7.69 6.96 17.31
C VAL A 20 6.41 7.64 17.76
N GLY A 21 5.70 7.00 18.68
CA GLY A 21 4.61 7.64 19.40
C GLY A 21 5.14 8.76 20.28
N TYR A 22 4.82 10.01 19.92
CA TYR A 22 5.02 11.13 20.84
C TYR A 22 3.88 11.15 21.86
N MET A 23 4.22 10.92 23.13
CA MET A 23 3.34 11.22 24.26
C MET A 23 3.53 12.69 24.59
N CYS A 24 2.48 13.50 24.47
CA CYS A 24 2.50 14.90 24.87
C CYS A 24 1.52 15.08 26.02
N ALA A 25 1.96 15.56 27.18
CA ALA A 25 1.02 16.01 28.20
C ALA A 25 0.55 17.43 27.82
N SER A 26 -0.73 17.62 27.53
CA SER A 26 -1.31 18.95 27.33
C SER A 26 -2.35 19.26 28.42
N VAL A 27 -2.32 20.51 28.88
CA VAL A 27 -3.14 21.05 29.97
C VAL A 27 -4.36 21.79 29.40
N GLY A 28 -5.55 21.54 29.96
CA GLY A 28 -6.79 22.28 29.65
C GLY A 28 -7.49 22.86 30.90
N ASP A 29 -7.53 24.19 30.92
CA ASP A 29 -8.39 25.23 31.53
C ASP A 29 -8.93 25.32 32.99
N SER A 30 -8.73 26.56 33.47
CA SER A 30 -9.36 27.45 34.47
C SER A 30 -9.42 27.09 35.96
N LEU A 31 -8.62 27.84 36.72
CA LEU A 31 -8.57 27.94 38.17
C LEU A 31 -9.92 28.36 38.78
N LEU A 32 -10.42 27.55 39.72
CA LEU A 32 -11.46 27.96 40.68
C LEU A 32 -10.86 28.95 41.70
N GLU A 33 -11.57 30.05 42.00
CA GLU A 33 -11.18 31.01 43.04
C GLU A 33 -11.20 30.37 44.44
N LEU A 34 -10.04 30.33 45.10
CA LEU A 34 -9.89 29.89 46.50
C LEU A 34 -10.25 31.02 47.48
N LYS A 35 -10.96 30.67 48.56
CA LYS A 35 -11.31 31.61 49.64
C LYS A 35 -10.12 31.84 50.57
N ALA A 36 -10.06 33.03 51.18
CA ALA A 36 -9.03 33.36 52.16
C ALA A 36 -9.07 32.40 53.37
N ASN A 37 -7.94 31.71 53.61
CA ASN A 37 -7.58 30.86 54.77
C ASN A 37 -7.59 29.32 54.59
N GLU A 38 -7.62 28.79 53.37
CA GLU A 38 -7.21 27.39 53.15
C GLU A 38 -5.70 27.30 52.86
N VAL A 39 -4.99 26.50 53.66
CA VAL A 39 -3.58 26.14 53.42
C VAL A 39 -3.57 24.77 52.75
N ILE A 40 -3.24 24.76 51.45
CA ILE A 40 -3.01 23.55 50.66
C ILE A 40 -1.51 23.18 50.80
N PRO A 41 -1.13 21.89 50.94
CA PRO A 41 0.25 21.46 50.77
C PRO A 41 0.76 21.94 49.39
N PRO A 42 2.00 22.45 49.27
CA PRO A 42 2.42 23.27 48.14
C PRO A 42 2.38 22.63 46.74
N TYR A 43 1.96 21.37 46.57
CA TYR A 43 2.03 20.66 45.29
C TYR A 43 0.82 19.78 44.94
N CYS A 44 -0.35 19.97 45.57
CA CYS A 44 -1.54 19.16 45.25
C CYS A 44 -2.26 19.55 43.93
N ASN A 45 -1.81 20.59 43.21
CA ASN A 45 -2.43 21.07 41.97
C ASN A 45 -1.40 21.45 40.89
N ALA A 46 -0.30 20.70 40.76
CA ALA A 46 0.67 20.96 39.70
C ALA A 46 0.13 20.52 38.33
N VAL A 47 -0.75 21.37 37.78
CA VAL A 47 -0.93 21.52 36.34
C VAL A 47 0.45 21.88 35.78
N PHE A 48 1.11 20.95 35.09
CA PHE A 48 2.45 21.16 34.58
C PHE A 48 2.43 22.19 33.44
N ASN A 49 2.67 23.45 33.77
CA ASN A 49 3.13 24.43 32.78
C ASN A 49 4.58 24.06 32.43
N THR A 50 4.85 23.69 31.19
CA THR A 50 6.19 23.33 30.72
C THR A 50 7.20 24.47 30.91
N GLU A 51 6.74 25.72 30.96
CA GLU A 51 7.57 26.88 31.37
C GLU A 51 8.06 26.75 32.82
N ALA A 52 7.24 26.26 33.75
CA ALA A 52 7.62 26.15 35.16
C ALA A 52 8.69 25.08 35.41
N VAL A 53 8.74 24.01 34.59
CA VAL A 53 9.81 22.99 34.66
C VAL A 53 11.10 23.54 34.07
N LEU A 54 11.03 24.29 32.97
CA LEU A 54 12.19 24.89 32.31
C LEU A 54 12.77 26.10 33.06
N ASP A 55 11.93 26.87 33.75
CA ASP A 55 12.33 28.02 34.58
C ASP A 55 12.69 27.60 36.02
N SER A 56 12.45 26.34 36.41
CA SER A 56 12.89 25.82 37.69
C SER A 56 14.41 25.59 37.70
N SER A 57 15.04 25.67 38.88
CA SER A 57 16.45 25.27 39.05
C SER A 57 16.72 23.78 38.77
N LEU A 58 15.67 22.98 38.54
CA LEU A 58 15.71 21.57 38.19
C LEU A 58 15.83 21.50 36.67
N VAL A 59 16.97 21.05 36.16
CA VAL A 59 17.09 20.69 34.75
C VAL A 59 16.77 19.19 34.67
N PRO A 60 15.62 18.77 34.13
CA PRO A 60 15.26 17.37 34.01
C PRO A 60 16.33 16.65 33.19
N LEU A 61 16.85 15.54 33.71
CA LEU A 61 17.93 14.79 33.10
C LEU A 61 17.42 13.47 32.51
N TYR A 62 16.61 12.75 33.27
CA TYR A 62 16.09 11.45 32.86
C TYR A 62 14.76 11.15 33.54
N VAL A 63 14.02 10.19 32.97
CA VAL A 63 12.82 9.62 33.58
C VAL A 63 13.13 8.22 34.10
N GLU A 64 12.49 7.85 35.20
CA GLU A 64 12.39 6.46 35.67
C GLU A 64 10.93 6.06 35.57
N TRP A 65 10.64 4.98 34.84
CA TRP A 65 9.27 4.55 34.59
C TRP A 65 9.11 3.06 34.90
N GLU A 66 7.92 2.71 35.35
CA GLU A 66 7.44 1.34 35.49
C GLU A 66 6.02 1.28 34.94
N ALA A 67 5.73 0.26 34.15
CA ALA A 67 4.44 0.05 33.51
C ALA A 67 4.01 -1.41 33.61
N GLU A 68 2.69 -1.63 33.64
CA GLU A 68 2.09 -2.94 33.42
C GLU A 68 1.67 -3.07 31.97
N TYR A 69 2.25 -4.06 31.29
CA TYR A 69 1.84 -4.51 29.98
C TYR A 69 0.86 -5.69 30.11
N PHE A 70 -0.25 -5.60 29.38
CA PHE A 70 -1.25 -6.65 29.24
C PHE A 70 -1.25 -7.15 27.80
N HIS A 71 -0.93 -8.43 27.62
CA HIS A 71 -0.92 -9.07 26.30
C HIS A 71 -2.34 -9.48 25.91
N ILE A 72 -2.89 -8.89 24.85
CA ILE A 72 -4.28 -9.15 24.42
C ILE A 72 -4.24 -10.08 23.20
N PRO A 73 -4.84 -11.28 23.22
CA PRO A 73 -4.77 -12.24 22.13
C PRO A 73 -5.01 -11.66 20.73
N TYR A 74 -4.16 -12.02 19.77
CA TYR A 74 -4.17 -11.47 18.41
C TYR A 74 -5.52 -11.64 17.68
N ASN A 75 -6.28 -12.71 17.98
CA ASN A 75 -7.61 -12.95 17.40
C ASN A 75 -8.72 -11.98 17.86
N LEU A 76 -8.40 -11.03 18.75
CA LEU A 76 -9.26 -9.91 19.14
C LEU A 76 -8.92 -8.62 18.39
N TRP A 77 -7.89 -8.66 17.54
CA TRP A 77 -7.45 -7.53 16.73
C TRP A 77 -7.97 -7.68 15.32
N GLU A 78 -8.47 -6.58 14.78
CA GLU A 78 -8.97 -6.50 13.42
C GLU A 78 -8.34 -5.32 12.70
N PRO A 79 -8.03 -5.47 11.41
CA PRO A 79 -7.60 -4.35 10.58
C PRO A 79 -8.72 -3.30 10.50
N GLN A 80 -8.40 -2.05 10.83
CA GLN A 80 -9.30 -0.91 10.74
C GLN A 80 -8.55 0.34 10.27
N HIS A 81 -9.22 1.15 9.47
CA HIS A 81 -8.74 2.49 9.15
C HIS A 81 -8.87 3.38 10.39
N ALA A 82 -7.78 4.01 10.82
CA ALA A 82 -7.82 4.83 12.03
C ALA A 82 -8.82 5.98 11.86
N ARG A 83 -9.69 6.20 12.85
CA ARG A 83 -10.67 7.30 12.84
C ARG A 83 -10.35 8.26 13.96
N ARG A 84 -10.26 9.56 13.65
CA ARG A 84 -10.11 10.61 14.67
C ARG A 84 -11.46 11.22 15.06
N THR A 85 -12.36 11.34 14.09
CA THR A 85 -13.76 11.77 14.28
C THR A 85 -14.64 11.01 13.30
N ALA A 86 -15.96 11.10 13.45
CA ALA A 86 -16.91 10.51 12.49
C ALA A 86 -16.71 11.02 11.03
N ALA A 87 -16.05 12.16 10.85
CA ALA A 87 -15.79 12.79 9.55
C ALA A 87 -14.34 12.66 9.04
N GLN A 88 -13.41 12.15 9.85
CA GLN A 88 -11.99 12.05 9.48
C GLN A 88 -11.49 10.61 9.68
N VAL A 89 -11.39 9.90 8.55
CA VAL A 89 -10.79 8.56 8.43
C VAL A 89 -9.38 8.74 7.88
N TYR A 90 -8.37 8.22 8.59
CA TYR A 90 -7.02 8.11 8.06
C TYR A 90 -6.94 6.90 7.13
N PRO A 91 -6.22 7.02 6.01
CA PRO A 91 -6.15 5.96 5.01
C PRO A 91 -5.15 4.83 5.38
N GLU A 92 -4.35 5.03 6.43
CA GLU A 92 -3.45 4.00 6.95
C GLU A 92 -4.25 2.91 7.65
N LEU A 93 -3.95 1.66 7.30
CA LEU A 93 -4.51 0.51 8.00
C LEU A 93 -3.81 0.40 9.35
N THR A 94 -4.58 0.57 10.41
CA THR A 94 -4.15 0.27 11.76
C THR A 94 -4.81 -1.03 12.22
N GLN A 95 -4.28 -1.65 13.27
CA GLN A 95 -4.96 -2.76 13.92
C GLN A 95 -5.54 -2.30 15.24
N SER A 96 -6.83 -2.56 15.44
CA SER A 96 -7.58 -2.17 16.65
C SER A 96 -8.36 -3.35 17.19
N LEU A 97 -8.77 -3.27 18.46
CA LEU A 97 -9.57 -4.31 19.08
C LEU A 97 -10.98 -4.36 18.49
N THR A 98 -11.53 -5.55 18.32
CA THR A 98 -12.91 -5.74 17.87
C THR A 98 -13.89 -5.02 18.81
N PRO A 99 -14.79 -4.15 18.30
CA PRO A 99 -15.71 -3.37 19.16
C PRO A 99 -16.79 -4.23 19.84
N THR A 100 -17.00 -5.46 19.37
CA THR A 100 -18.03 -6.38 19.87
C THR A 100 -17.58 -7.21 21.06
N LYS A 101 -16.28 -7.22 21.39
CA LYS A 101 -15.73 -8.02 22.49
C LYS A 101 -15.16 -7.10 23.57
N ASP A 102 -15.78 -7.15 24.73
CA ASP A 102 -15.27 -6.47 25.93
C ASP A 102 -14.07 -7.23 26.50
N VAL A 103 -12.89 -6.61 26.42
CA VAL A 103 -11.63 -7.16 26.94
C VAL A 103 -11.67 -7.26 28.47
N SER A 104 -12.41 -6.40 29.17
CA SER A 104 -12.44 -6.42 30.65
C SER A 104 -13.01 -7.73 31.23
N SER A 105 -13.87 -8.42 30.46
CA SER A 105 -14.53 -9.68 30.84
C SER A 105 -13.56 -10.83 31.13
N ASN A 106 -12.37 -10.83 30.51
CA ASN A 106 -11.40 -11.93 30.59
C ASN A 106 -10.07 -11.52 31.23
N LYS A 107 -10.04 -10.46 32.02
CA LYS A 107 -8.80 -9.88 32.58
C LYS A 107 -7.87 -10.88 33.28
N SER A 108 -8.43 -11.93 33.91
CA SER A 108 -7.65 -12.96 34.64
C SER A 108 -6.88 -13.91 33.71
N HIS A 109 -7.21 -13.92 32.42
CA HIS A 109 -6.60 -14.81 31.43
C HIS A 109 -5.51 -14.14 30.60
N TYR A 110 -5.35 -12.83 30.68
CA TYR A 110 -4.34 -12.13 29.91
C TYR A 110 -2.98 -12.16 30.60
N PRO A 111 -1.91 -12.57 29.90
CA PRO A 111 -0.56 -12.44 30.41
C PRO A 111 -0.28 -10.98 30.79
N ARG A 112 0.15 -10.79 32.03
CA ARG A 112 0.51 -9.49 32.57
C ARG A 112 2.00 -9.45 32.86
N ARG A 113 2.62 -8.32 32.59
CA ARG A 113 4.04 -8.12 32.81
C ARG A 113 4.34 -6.74 33.38
N ALA A 114 5.17 -6.68 34.41
CA ALA A 114 5.79 -5.44 34.83
C ALA A 114 7.06 -5.20 34.00
N ILE A 115 7.16 -4.01 33.42
CA ILE A 115 8.31 -3.56 32.63
C ILE A 115 8.70 -2.17 33.12
N GLY A 116 9.98 -1.85 33.06
CA GLY A 116 10.46 -0.56 33.55
C GLY A 116 11.84 -0.21 33.04
N GLY A 117 12.19 1.07 33.11
CA GLY A 117 13.41 1.58 32.49
C GLY A 117 13.79 2.95 33.01
N ARG A 118 14.93 3.43 32.51
CA ARG A 118 15.41 4.79 32.73
C ARG A 118 15.84 5.37 31.40
N ASP A 119 15.26 6.51 31.04
CA ASP A 119 15.51 7.14 29.74
C ASP A 119 15.95 8.58 29.90
N LEU A 120 16.95 8.96 29.12
CA LEU A 120 17.43 10.34 29.09
C LEU A 120 16.39 11.26 28.45
N LEU A 121 16.19 12.42 29.07
CA LEU A 121 15.33 13.46 28.52
C LEU A 121 16.16 14.32 27.56
N HIS A 122 15.67 14.42 26.33
CA HIS A 122 16.27 15.25 25.29
C HIS A 122 15.43 16.52 25.09
N PRO A 123 16.07 17.71 25.12
CA PRO A 123 15.42 18.92 24.65
C PRO A 123 15.27 18.86 23.12
N SER A 124 14.14 19.36 22.61
CA SER A 124 13.81 19.60 21.19
C SER A 124 12.95 18.57 20.40
N PRO A 125 11.68 18.39 20.79
CA PRO A 125 10.62 18.01 19.85
C PRO A 125 10.19 19.15 18.93
N GLY A 126 10.24 20.42 19.39
CA GLY A 126 9.74 21.57 18.64
C GLY A 126 10.34 21.73 17.24
N GLY A 127 11.66 21.58 17.11
CA GLY A 127 12.35 21.58 15.82
C GLY A 127 11.96 20.39 14.92
N SER A 128 11.81 19.19 15.48
CA SER A 128 11.37 18.01 14.74
C SER A 128 9.92 18.15 14.26
N VAL A 129 9.02 18.63 15.10
CA VAL A 129 7.62 18.91 14.76
C VAL A 129 7.53 20.01 13.69
N ALA A 130 8.32 21.08 13.82
CA ALA A 130 8.39 22.13 12.82
C ALA A 130 8.91 21.62 11.47
N ASN A 131 9.95 20.76 11.46
CA ASN A 131 10.48 20.13 10.25
C ASN A 131 9.46 19.20 9.59
N ILE A 132 8.78 18.37 10.40
CA ILE A 132 7.70 17.52 9.94
C ILE A 132 6.58 18.35 9.30
N LEU A 133 6.13 19.41 9.95
CA LEU A 133 5.09 20.29 9.43
C LEU A 133 5.56 20.98 8.14
N ARG A 134 6.82 21.43 8.09
CA ARG A 134 7.44 22.04 6.90
C ARG A 134 7.45 21.06 5.73
N ASN A 135 7.84 19.81 5.96
CA ASN A 135 7.83 18.75 4.94
C ASN A 135 6.41 18.37 4.52
N SER A 136 5.46 18.36 5.46
CA SER A 136 4.05 18.06 5.20
C SER A 136 3.40 19.11 4.30
N VAL A 137 3.57 20.38 4.67
CA VAL A 137 3.04 21.53 3.95
C VAL A 137 3.75 21.67 2.60
N GLY A 138 5.06 21.47 2.53
CA GLY A 138 5.84 21.58 1.29
C GLY A 138 5.51 20.57 0.20
N ARG A 139 4.70 19.53 0.50
CA ARG A 139 4.18 18.58 -0.50
C ARG A 139 2.93 19.08 -1.23
N LEU A 140 2.30 20.14 -0.73
CA LEU A 140 1.11 20.72 -1.36
C LEU A 140 1.53 21.73 -2.44
N PRO A 141 0.76 21.89 -3.53
CA PRO A 141 1.03 22.91 -4.54
C PRO A 141 1.05 24.32 -3.93
N GLU A 142 2.08 25.11 -4.27
CA GLU A 142 2.27 26.48 -3.75
C GLU A 142 1.03 27.36 -3.95
N SER A 143 0.34 27.21 -5.09
CA SER A 143 -0.88 27.95 -5.41
C SER A 143 -2.05 27.65 -4.47
N MET A 144 -2.19 26.41 -4.01
CA MET A 144 -3.20 26.03 -3.01
C MET A 144 -2.80 26.54 -1.62
N LEU A 145 -1.51 26.41 -1.27
CA LEU A 145 -0.98 26.88 0.00
C LEU A 145 -1.16 28.38 0.17
N GLU A 146 -0.78 29.18 -0.82
CA GLU A 146 -0.92 30.64 -0.76
C GLU A 146 -2.38 31.11 -0.62
N SER A 147 -3.34 30.33 -1.13
CA SER A 147 -4.78 30.64 -1.01
C SER A 147 -5.33 30.43 0.40
N VAL A 148 -4.68 29.56 1.20
CA VAL A 148 -5.13 29.18 2.56
C VAL A 148 -4.24 29.77 3.65
N LEU A 149 -2.93 29.85 3.40
CA LEU A 149 -1.90 30.21 4.38
C LEU A 149 -0.69 30.90 3.70
N ALA A 150 -0.59 32.23 3.87
CA ALA A 150 0.48 33.01 3.23
C ALA A 150 1.88 32.59 3.74
N VAL A 151 2.92 32.81 2.93
CA VAL A 151 4.32 32.44 3.27
C VAL A 151 4.74 32.98 4.65
N ALA A 152 4.44 34.24 4.94
CA ALA A 152 4.79 34.86 6.21
C ALA A 152 4.06 34.23 7.42
N GLU A 153 2.84 33.73 7.22
CA GLU A 153 2.08 33.04 8.26
C GLU A 153 2.60 31.62 8.47
N ARG A 154 3.01 30.94 7.40
CA ARG A 154 3.71 29.64 7.45
C ARG A 154 4.98 29.75 8.28
N ASP A 155 5.83 30.73 7.99
CA ASP A 155 7.08 30.96 8.73
C ASP A 155 6.84 31.30 10.20
N GLN A 156 5.80 32.08 10.51
CA GLN A 156 5.41 32.34 11.90
C GLN A 156 4.94 31.08 12.62
N ILE A 157 4.21 30.19 11.96
CA ILE A 157 3.80 28.91 12.54
C ILE A 157 5.03 28.04 12.81
N TYR A 158 5.96 27.92 11.86
CA TYR A 158 7.19 27.17 12.07
C TYR A 158 8.00 27.71 13.24
N ALA A 159 8.19 29.03 13.32
CA ALA A 159 8.92 29.66 14.42
C ALA A 159 8.22 29.44 15.77
N LYS A 160 6.88 29.50 15.82
CA LYS A 160 6.11 29.20 17.03
C LYS A 160 6.22 27.73 17.44
N MET A 161 6.26 26.80 16.48
CA MET A 161 6.43 25.37 16.75
C MET A 161 7.85 25.05 17.26
N GLU A 162 8.88 25.68 16.69
CA GLU A 162 10.26 25.58 17.16
C GLU A 162 10.42 26.11 18.60
N ALA A 163 9.64 27.13 18.97
CA ALA A 163 9.63 27.70 20.30
C ALA A 163 8.85 26.87 21.35
N ILE A 164 8.19 25.76 20.98
CA ILE A 164 7.42 24.97 21.94
C ILE A 164 8.36 24.31 22.96
N PRO A 165 8.28 24.71 24.25
CA PRO A 165 9.05 24.07 25.30
C PRO A 165 8.58 22.63 25.47
N SER A 166 9.39 21.67 25.03
CA SER A 166 9.04 20.25 25.10
C SER A 166 10.28 19.39 25.34
N LEU A 167 10.08 18.33 26.10
CA LEU A 167 11.07 17.30 26.39
C LEU A 167 10.57 16.00 25.78
N ALA A 168 11.46 15.23 25.18
CA ALA A 168 11.15 13.89 24.69
C ALA A 168 12.16 12.88 25.21
N CYS A 169 11.67 11.67 25.43
CA CYS A 169 12.48 10.48 25.65
C CYS A 169 11.84 9.33 24.87
N ARG A 170 12.67 8.38 24.44
CA ARG A 170 12.21 7.06 23.98
C ARG A 170 12.07 6.18 25.22
N LEU A 171 11.07 5.30 25.26
CA LEU A 171 10.94 4.30 26.33
C LEU A 171 11.84 3.11 26.02
N ASP A 172 13.14 3.30 26.20
CA ASP A 172 14.13 2.31 25.80
C ASP A 172 14.00 1.06 26.69
N GLY A 173 14.19 -0.12 26.07
CA GLY A 173 14.02 -1.39 26.75
C GLY A 173 12.57 -1.86 26.92
N LEU A 174 11.55 -1.08 26.55
CA LEU A 174 10.14 -1.55 26.55
C LEU A 174 9.99 -2.82 25.69
N GLN A 175 10.38 -2.72 24.42
CA GLN A 175 10.30 -3.81 23.44
C GLN A 175 11.28 -4.95 23.77
N ASP A 176 12.50 -4.61 24.18
CA ASP A 176 13.53 -5.59 24.54
C ASP A 176 13.06 -6.49 25.67
N GLN A 177 12.45 -5.89 26.70
CA GLN A 177 11.90 -6.67 27.80
C GLN A 177 10.85 -7.65 27.26
N LEU A 178 9.92 -7.24 26.40
CA LEU A 178 8.90 -8.15 25.82
C LEU A 178 9.52 -9.39 25.14
N VAL A 179 10.68 -9.24 24.49
CA VAL A 179 11.44 -10.37 23.90
C VAL A 179 12.47 -11.01 24.84
N THR A 180 12.35 -10.77 26.14
CA THR A 180 13.22 -11.30 27.22
C THR A 180 14.68 -10.86 27.10
N LEU A 181 14.88 -9.62 26.68
CA LEU A 181 16.17 -8.93 26.63
C LEU A 181 16.19 -7.74 27.60
N ILE A 182 17.37 -7.46 28.16
CA ILE A 182 17.65 -6.24 28.93
C ILE A 182 18.56 -5.37 28.07
N SER A 183 18.14 -4.13 27.86
CA SER A 183 18.94 -3.09 27.20
C SER A 183 19.18 -1.93 28.16
N GLY A 184 20.26 -1.17 27.92
CA GLY A 184 20.60 0.03 28.68
C GLY A 184 21.85 -0.09 29.54
N THR A 185 22.16 0.96 30.31
CA THR A 185 23.42 1.11 31.07
C THR A 185 23.53 0.24 32.34
N VAL A 186 22.59 -0.70 32.54
CA VAL A 186 22.53 -1.54 33.75
C VAL A 186 23.56 -2.68 33.69
N HIS A 187 23.99 -3.07 32.49
CA HIS A 187 24.99 -4.10 32.33
C HIS A 187 26.42 -3.55 32.20
N VAL A 188 27.35 -4.19 32.89
CA VAL A 188 28.78 -3.88 32.81
C VAL A 188 29.34 -4.40 31.49
N ARG A 189 29.72 -3.49 30.59
CA ARG A 189 30.34 -3.86 29.32
C ARG A 189 31.68 -4.58 29.57
N PRO A 190 32.01 -5.64 28.80
CA PRO A 190 33.29 -6.33 28.94
C PRO A 190 34.46 -5.52 28.39
N THR A 191 34.18 -4.40 27.74
CA THR A 191 35.10 -3.48 27.08
C THR A 191 34.96 -2.07 27.63
N LEU A 192 36.07 -1.34 27.67
CA LEU A 192 36.10 0.10 27.92
C LEU A 192 35.57 0.85 26.68
N PRO A 193 35.21 2.15 26.80
CA PRO A 193 34.70 2.94 25.67
C PRO A 193 35.64 3.00 24.45
N ASP A 194 36.94 2.80 24.66
CA ASP A 194 37.96 2.72 23.61
C ASP A 194 38.03 1.34 22.91
N GLY A 195 37.21 0.38 23.35
CA GLY A 195 37.14 -0.98 22.82
C GLY A 195 38.07 -1.99 23.51
N THR A 196 38.89 -1.56 24.46
CA THR A 196 39.84 -2.44 25.16
C THR A 196 39.11 -3.38 26.12
N ALA A 197 39.41 -4.68 26.08
CA ALA A 197 38.81 -5.65 27.00
C ALA A 197 39.21 -5.41 28.46
N MET A 198 38.23 -5.43 29.38
CA MET A 198 38.48 -5.31 30.81
C MET A 198 39.11 -6.60 31.35
N PRO A 199 40.21 -6.52 32.13
CA PRO A 199 40.87 -7.71 32.68
C PRO A 199 39.93 -8.61 33.51
N GLU A 200 38.99 -8.01 34.23
CA GLU A 200 37.97 -8.71 35.01
C GLU A 200 37.01 -9.50 34.13
N ALA A 201 36.64 -8.95 32.97
CA ALA A 201 35.78 -9.63 31.99
C ALA A 201 36.50 -10.80 31.32
N VAL A 202 37.80 -10.64 30.98
CA VAL A 202 38.64 -11.73 30.46
C VAL A 202 38.76 -12.86 31.50
N ALA A 203 38.95 -12.51 32.78
CA ALA A 203 39.04 -13.49 33.86
C ALA A 203 37.72 -14.26 34.06
N ALA A 204 36.58 -13.57 34.05
CA ALA A 204 35.26 -14.17 34.20
C ALA A 204 34.86 -15.02 32.98
N GLY A 205 35.16 -14.56 31.76
CA GLY A 205 34.81 -15.21 30.50
C GLY A 205 35.69 -16.41 30.13
N LYS A 206 36.81 -16.63 30.83
CA LYS A 206 37.78 -17.69 30.52
C LYS A 206 37.16 -19.09 30.49
N ALA A 207 36.22 -19.38 31.39
CA ALA A 207 35.53 -20.67 31.43
C ALA A 207 34.58 -20.90 30.24
N ALA A 208 34.08 -19.81 29.64
CA ALA A 208 33.26 -19.83 28.43
C ALA A 208 34.07 -19.72 27.14
N GLY A 209 35.41 -19.69 27.22
CA GLY A 209 36.30 -19.60 26.06
C GLY A 209 36.55 -18.18 25.55
N PHE A 210 36.13 -17.14 26.27
CA PHE A 210 36.43 -15.75 25.88
C PHE A 210 37.90 -15.40 26.21
N THR A 211 38.55 -14.70 25.28
CA THR A 211 39.91 -14.15 25.39
C THR A 211 39.85 -12.63 25.27
N ALA A 212 40.95 -11.94 25.56
CA ALA A 212 41.02 -10.48 25.34
C ALA A 212 40.69 -10.13 23.88
N ASP A 213 41.31 -10.82 22.93
CA ASP A 213 41.08 -10.61 21.50
C ASP A 213 39.60 -10.80 21.10
N THR A 214 38.91 -11.82 21.63
CA THR A 214 37.50 -12.05 21.29
C THR A 214 36.58 -11.02 21.94
N LEU A 215 36.90 -10.51 23.13
CA LEU A 215 36.14 -9.43 23.76
C LEU A 215 36.39 -8.08 23.07
N GLU A 216 37.60 -7.81 22.60
CA GLU A 216 37.92 -6.60 21.82
C GLU A 216 37.16 -6.53 20.49
N MET A 217 36.84 -7.69 19.88
CA MET A 217 35.99 -7.74 18.68
C MET A 217 34.56 -7.23 18.94
N ILE A 218 34.07 -7.33 20.18
CA ILE A 218 32.72 -6.91 20.55
C ILE A 218 32.61 -5.37 20.56
N ARG A 219 33.73 -4.67 20.82
CA ARG A 219 33.81 -3.20 20.88
C ARG A 219 32.67 -2.59 21.70
N ASN A 220 31.82 -1.78 21.09
CA ASN A 220 30.67 -1.12 21.69
C ASN A 220 29.33 -1.75 21.27
N HIS A 221 29.32 -2.96 20.70
CA HIS A 221 28.12 -3.60 20.12
C HIS A 221 27.43 -4.60 21.07
N CYS A 222 27.37 -4.29 22.38
CA CYS A 222 27.02 -5.23 23.44
C CYS A 222 25.68 -4.87 24.14
N ASP A 223 24.73 -4.27 23.41
CA ASP A 223 23.65 -3.51 24.05
C ASP A 223 22.45 -4.33 24.56
N PRO A 224 21.86 -5.30 23.83
CA PRO A 224 20.81 -6.15 24.38
C PRO A 224 21.37 -7.49 24.91
N LEU A 225 20.96 -7.89 26.12
CA LEU A 225 21.38 -9.14 26.75
C LEU A 225 20.20 -10.03 27.15
N PRO A 226 20.36 -11.36 27.09
CA PRO A 226 19.33 -12.30 27.53
C PRO A 226 19.04 -12.16 29.02
N TYR A 227 17.82 -12.51 29.41
CA TYR A 227 17.41 -12.62 30.80
C TYR A 227 18.18 -13.75 31.49
N GLY A 228 19.01 -13.39 32.47
CA GLY A 228 19.66 -14.34 33.37
C GLY A 228 18.71 -14.91 34.43
N ASP A 229 19.20 -15.86 35.24
CA ASP A 229 18.44 -16.52 36.31
C ASP A 229 17.89 -15.56 37.39
N GLY A 230 18.43 -14.33 37.48
CA GLY A 230 18.02 -13.31 38.44
C GLY A 230 16.86 -12.42 37.97
N VAL A 231 16.41 -12.58 36.71
CA VAL A 231 15.27 -11.85 36.14
C VAL A 231 14.01 -12.72 36.28
N ASP A 232 12.84 -12.09 36.31
CA ASP A 232 11.53 -12.74 36.52
C ASP A 232 11.40 -14.09 35.76
N PRO A 233 11.39 -15.24 36.47
CA PRO A 233 11.31 -16.57 35.86
C PRO A 233 9.95 -16.86 35.21
N GLU A 234 8.94 -16.03 35.48
CA GLU A 234 7.61 -16.09 34.88
C GLU A 234 7.46 -15.15 33.67
N ALA A 235 8.52 -14.43 33.28
CA ALA A 235 8.49 -13.51 32.14
C ALA A 235 7.97 -14.20 30.88
N VAL A 236 6.87 -13.66 30.33
CA VAL A 236 6.27 -14.14 29.10
C VAL A 236 7.00 -13.53 27.91
N PHE A 237 7.49 -14.41 27.03
CA PHE A 237 8.12 -14.05 25.77
C PHE A 237 7.04 -13.66 24.74
N ILE A 238 7.18 -12.46 24.16
CA ILE A 238 6.21 -11.87 23.23
C ILE A 238 6.92 -11.44 21.94
N LEU A 239 6.68 -12.17 20.85
CA LEU A 239 7.26 -11.91 19.52
C LEU A 239 6.60 -10.77 18.76
N VAL A 240 5.29 -10.62 18.91
CA VAL A 240 4.51 -9.55 18.30
C VAL A 240 3.88 -8.76 19.43
N THR A 241 4.22 -7.48 19.54
CA THR A 241 3.63 -6.60 20.53
C THR A 241 2.21 -6.26 20.13
N HIS A 242 1.24 -6.72 20.89
CA HIS A 242 -0.17 -6.31 20.77
C HIS A 242 -0.82 -6.33 22.14
N GLY A 243 -1.22 -5.17 22.65
CA GLY A 243 -1.69 -5.10 24.03
C GLY A 243 -2.01 -3.71 24.53
N GLN A 244 -2.17 -3.62 25.85
CA GLN A 244 -2.42 -2.37 26.55
C GLN A 244 -1.39 -2.15 27.64
N VAL A 245 -1.01 -0.89 27.85
CA VAL A 245 -0.01 -0.49 28.83
C VAL A 245 -0.61 0.55 29.76
N LYS A 246 -0.33 0.38 31.05
CA LYS A 246 -0.66 1.34 32.10
C LYS A 246 0.61 1.65 32.88
N PHE A 247 0.96 2.94 33.01
CA PHE A 247 2.05 3.33 33.89
C PHE A 247 1.66 3.13 35.36
N LYS A 248 2.58 2.54 36.12
CA LYS A 248 2.52 2.44 37.57
C LYS A 248 3.33 3.50 38.27
N LYS A 249 4.46 3.86 37.67
CA LYS A 249 5.42 4.82 38.18
C LYS A 249 5.99 5.60 37.01
N PHE A 250 6.09 6.91 37.15
CA PHE A 250 6.73 7.77 36.18
C PHE A 250 7.35 8.94 36.95
N ASN A 251 8.66 8.89 37.12
CA ASN A 251 9.42 9.85 37.91
C ASN A 251 10.32 10.66 37.00
N VAL A 252 10.25 11.99 37.09
CA VAL A 252 11.18 12.88 36.41
C VAL A 252 12.30 13.23 37.37
N ILE A 253 13.55 12.94 37.00
CA ILE A 253 14.71 13.13 37.85
C ILE A 253 15.64 14.20 37.25
N ASP A 254 16.05 15.14 38.08
CA ASP A 254 16.96 16.22 37.70
C ASP A 254 18.44 15.84 37.82
N LYS A 255 19.31 16.74 37.37
CA LYS A 255 20.77 16.58 37.48
C LYS A 255 21.32 16.48 38.92
N PHE A 256 20.54 16.83 39.93
CA PHE A 256 20.91 16.78 41.34
C PHE A 256 20.32 15.56 42.07
N GLY A 257 19.63 14.66 41.36
CA GLY A 257 19.00 13.47 41.90
C GLY A 257 17.68 13.73 42.63
N ARG A 258 17.08 14.91 42.45
CA ARG A 258 15.73 15.23 42.96
C ARG A 258 14.71 14.71 41.95
N GLY A 259 13.75 13.94 42.43
CA GLY A 259 12.68 13.35 41.63
C GLY A 259 11.33 13.98 41.91
N VAL A 260 10.50 14.12 40.87
CA VAL A 260 9.06 14.39 40.97
C VAL A 260 8.32 13.17 40.47
N GLU A 261 7.41 12.63 41.28
CA GLU A 261 6.51 11.55 40.89
C GLU A 261 5.32 12.16 40.13
N VAL A 262 5.12 11.70 38.89
CA VAL A 262 4.06 12.18 38.00
C VAL A 262 2.78 11.36 38.16
N VAL A 263 2.89 10.13 38.68
CA VAL A 263 1.76 9.22 38.92
C VAL A 263 1.46 9.20 40.42
N ASP A 264 0.60 10.08 40.90
CA ASP A 264 0.16 10.08 42.30
C ASP A 264 -1.25 9.47 42.41
N GLY A 265 -1.38 8.30 43.06
CA GLY A 265 -2.64 7.69 43.55
C GLY A 265 -3.75 7.35 42.53
N ASP A 266 -4.12 8.30 41.68
CA ASP A 266 -5.21 8.30 40.70
C ASP A 266 -4.77 7.90 39.28
N GLY A 267 -3.48 7.59 39.09
CA GLY A 267 -2.92 7.12 37.83
C GLY A 267 -2.55 8.23 36.83
N LEU A 268 -1.85 7.86 35.76
CA LEU A 268 -1.49 8.78 34.69
C LEU A 268 -2.54 8.74 33.58
N MET A 269 -3.08 9.90 33.21
CA MET A 269 -3.93 10.04 32.03
C MET A 269 -3.12 10.62 30.86
N PRO A 270 -2.58 9.76 29.98
CA PRO A 270 -1.75 10.25 28.90
C PRO A 270 -2.61 10.94 27.83
N SER A 271 -2.17 12.09 27.31
CA SER A 271 -2.71 12.54 26.02
C SER A 271 -2.03 11.73 24.92
N ILE A 272 -2.82 10.83 24.32
CA ILE A 272 -2.37 9.83 23.36
C ILE A 272 -2.79 10.20 21.96
N SER A 273 -1.94 9.87 20.98
CA SER A 273 -2.32 9.97 19.58
C SER A 273 -3.42 8.95 19.27
N SER A 274 -4.19 9.18 18.20
CA SER A 274 -5.28 8.31 17.79
C SER A 274 -4.83 6.86 17.51
N VAL A 275 -3.55 6.65 17.20
CA VAL A 275 -2.98 5.32 16.93
C VAL A 275 -2.78 4.51 18.21
N TYR A 276 -2.45 5.17 19.33
CA TYR A 276 -2.26 4.53 20.63
C TYR A 276 -3.48 4.65 21.55
N GLN A 277 -4.56 5.24 21.05
CA GLN A 277 -5.81 5.36 21.79
C GLN A 277 -6.45 3.97 21.93
N PRO A 278 -6.90 3.58 23.15
CA PRO A 278 -7.69 2.38 23.32
C PRO A 278 -8.92 2.39 22.41
N SER A 279 -9.16 1.26 21.76
CA SER A 279 -10.33 1.07 20.90
C SER A 279 -11.61 1.21 21.73
N SER A 280 -12.72 1.65 21.14
CA SER A 280 -14.02 1.68 21.83
C SER A 280 -14.71 0.31 21.78
N CYS A 281 -15.50 0.00 22.82
CA CYS A 281 -16.49 -1.07 22.82
C CYS A 281 -17.85 -0.55 23.28
N VAL A 282 -18.93 -1.25 22.91
CA VAL A 282 -20.28 -0.92 23.37
C VAL A 282 -20.64 -1.86 24.52
N VAL A 283 -20.76 -1.30 25.71
CA VAL A 283 -21.19 -2.00 26.92
C VAL A 283 -22.48 -1.34 27.41
N ASP A 284 -23.54 -2.13 27.60
CA ASP A 284 -24.86 -1.64 28.02
C ASP A 284 -25.42 -0.48 27.16
N GLY A 285 -25.10 -0.48 25.86
CA GLY A 285 -25.55 0.55 24.91
C GLY A 285 -24.79 1.89 25.00
N LYS A 286 -23.75 1.98 25.85
CA LYS A 286 -22.85 3.14 25.94
C LYS A 286 -21.50 2.79 25.32
N GLU A 287 -20.95 3.72 24.54
CA GLU A 287 -19.58 3.61 24.04
C GLU A 287 -18.61 3.89 25.19
N THR A 288 -17.73 2.94 25.45
CA THR A 288 -16.70 3.02 26.50
C THR A 288 -15.34 2.58 25.95
N PRO A 289 -14.22 3.09 26.47
CA PRO A 289 -12.91 2.57 26.12
C PRO A 289 -12.81 1.07 26.45
N ASN A 290 -12.41 0.26 25.47
CA ASN A 290 -12.25 -1.19 25.59
C ASN A 290 -10.92 -1.50 26.27
N VAL A 291 -10.89 -1.38 27.60
CA VAL A 291 -9.67 -1.55 28.41
C VAL A 291 -9.74 -2.75 29.33
N VAL A 292 -8.59 -3.36 29.65
CA VAL A 292 -8.51 -4.55 30.53
C VAL A 292 -9.11 -4.28 31.92
N VAL A 293 -8.93 -3.06 32.44
CA VAL A 293 -9.55 -2.62 33.69
C VAL A 293 -10.23 -1.28 33.45
N SER A 294 -11.56 -1.29 33.42
CA SER A 294 -12.34 -0.06 33.27
C SER A 294 -12.39 0.72 34.59
N ASN A 295 -11.94 1.97 34.55
CA ASN A 295 -12.22 2.95 35.60
C ASN A 295 -13.19 3.98 34.99
N ARG A 296 -14.42 4.06 35.50
CA ARG A 296 -15.58 4.64 34.79
C ARG A 296 -15.45 6.12 34.43
N ASP A 297 -14.52 6.83 35.07
CA ASP A 297 -14.39 8.28 34.94
C ASP A 297 -13.14 8.72 34.15
N ASN A 298 -12.08 7.90 34.03
CA ASN A 298 -10.79 8.25 33.41
C ASN A 298 -10.08 7.03 32.79
N CYS A 299 -9.43 7.21 31.63
CA CYS A 299 -8.66 6.16 30.95
C CYS A 299 -7.15 6.33 31.17
N GLU A 300 -6.54 5.39 31.89
CA GLU A 300 -5.08 5.37 32.18
C GLU A 300 -4.28 4.52 31.18
N TYR A 301 -4.96 3.87 30.25
CA TYR A 301 -4.37 2.92 29.33
C TYR A 301 -4.05 3.58 27.99
N PHE A 302 -2.93 3.18 27.42
CA PHE A 302 -2.68 3.31 26.00
C PHE A 302 -2.54 1.94 25.36
N GLN A 303 -2.93 1.84 24.11
CA GLN A 303 -3.00 0.59 23.34
C GLN A 303 -1.83 0.57 22.35
N ILE A 304 -1.04 -0.49 22.36
CA ILE A 304 0.02 -0.69 21.38
C ILE A 304 -0.51 -1.64 20.30
N PRO A 305 -0.67 -1.18 19.05
CA PRO A 305 -1.11 -2.04 17.97
C PRO A 305 -0.06 -3.12 17.66
N PRO A 306 -0.48 -4.27 17.10
CA PRO A 306 0.37 -5.31 16.53
C PRO A 306 1.61 -4.78 15.81
N SER A 307 2.79 -5.10 16.36
CA SER A 307 4.11 -4.80 15.77
C SER A 307 5.07 -5.97 15.97
N ILE A 308 5.85 -6.33 14.95
CA ILE A 308 6.81 -7.44 15.01
C ILE A 308 8.06 -6.98 15.76
N ASN A 309 8.44 -7.68 16.84
CA ASN A 309 9.58 -7.30 17.68
C ASN A 309 10.95 -7.75 17.12
N GLN A 310 11.04 -8.04 15.83
CA GLN A 310 12.27 -8.45 15.16
C GLN A 310 12.33 -7.82 13.75
N PRO A 311 13.54 -7.60 13.19
CA PRO A 311 13.68 -7.03 11.86
C PRO A 311 12.99 -7.88 10.79
N ALA A 312 11.99 -7.28 10.15
CA ALA A 312 11.19 -7.89 9.11
C ALA A 312 10.84 -6.84 8.04
N ARG A 313 10.58 -7.30 6.81
CA ARG A 313 10.14 -6.42 5.72
C ARG A 313 8.97 -7.01 4.94
N LEU A 314 8.11 -6.13 4.44
CA LEU A 314 7.12 -6.48 3.43
C LEU A 314 7.82 -6.47 2.06
N PHE A 315 8.08 -7.65 1.51
CA PHE A 315 8.66 -7.83 0.20
C PHE A 315 7.56 -7.82 -0.86
N ASN A 316 7.80 -7.15 -1.98
CA ASN A 316 6.91 -7.12 -3.14
C ASN A 316 7.73 -7.23 -4.43
N THR A 317 7.15 -7.83 -5.48
CA THR A 317 7.80 -7.92 -6.79
C THR A 317 6.80 -8.38 -7.87
N TYR A 318 7.11 -8.08 -9.14
CA TYR A 318 6.42 -8.71 -10.27
C TYR A 318 6.95 -10.12 -10.50
N LEU A 319 6.09 -11.01 -11.01
CA LEU A 319 6.35 -12.43 -11.12
C LEU A 319 6.20 -12.94 -12.55
N LYS A 320 6.96 -13.99 -12.86
CA LYS A 320 6.79 -14.82 -14.06
C LYS A 320 6.85 -16.30 -13.70
N PRO A 321 6.36 -17.20 -14.57
CA PRO A 321 6.44 -18.63 -14.32
C PRO A 321 7.88 -19.06 -14.02
N GLY A 322 8.05 -19.85 -12.97
CA GLY A 322 9.35 -20.44 -12.61
C GLY A 322 9.76 -21.54 -13.59
N VAL A 323 11.03 -21.94 -13.54
CA VAL A 323 11.53 -23.09 -14.32
C VAL A 323 10.94 -24.37 -13.73
N THR A 324 10.51 -25.30 -14.59
CA THR A 324 9.91 -26.57 -14.20
C THR A 324 10.72 -27.27 -13.11
N GLY A 325 10.10 -27.51 -11.94
CA GLY A 325 10.71 -28.21 -10.79
C GLY A 325 11.33 -27.31 -9.71
N GLN A 326 11.56 -26.03 -10.01
CA GLN A 326 12.01 -25.04 -9.03
C GLN A 326 10.80 -24.49 -8.26
N SER A 327 10.07 -23.54 -8.83
CA SER A 327 8.92 -22.88 -8.21
C SER A 327 7.83 -22.62 -9.26
N THR A 328 6.58 -22.44 -8.82
CA THR A 328 5.49 -22.06 -9.73
C THR A 328 5.72 -20.65 -10.28
N TRP A 329 6.14 -19.73 -9.41
CA TRP A 329 6.39 -18.34 -9.71
C TRP A 329 7.77 -17.93 -9.22
N ARG A 330 8.45 -17.08 -9.99
CA ARG A 330 9.69 -16.43 -9.59
C ARG A 330 9.61 -14.91 -9.82
N PRO A 331 10.35 -14.11 -9.03
CA PRO A 331 10.54 -12.69 -9.31
C PRO A 331 11.06 -12.45 -10.73
N CYS A 332 10.54 -11.42 -11.38
CA CYS A 332 11.09 -10.87 -12.61
C CYS A 332 12.45 -10.20 -12.32
N GLY A 333 13.42 -10.41 -13.21
CA GLY A 333 14.66 -9.66 -13.22
C GLY A 333 14.46 -8.24 -13.75
N GLU A 334 15.48 -7.38 -13.56
CA GLU A 334 15.45 -5.96 -13.93
C GLU A 334 15.17 -5.70 -15.42
N TRP A 335 15.59 -6.63 -16.28
CA TRP A 335 15.46 -6.56 -17.74
C TRP A 335 14.38 -7.50 -18.29
N GLU A 336 13.54 -8.07 -17.42
CA GLU A 336 12.41 -8.90 -17.83
C GLU A 336 11.12 -8.09 -17.77
N ASP A 337 10.34 -8.13 -18.85
CA ASP A 337 9.07 -7.42 -18.92
C ASP A 337 8.01 -8.13 -18.04
N PRO A 338 7.44 -7.48 -17.02
CA PRO A 338 6.45 -8.08 -16.14
C PRO A 338 5.01 -8.03 -16.70
N VAL A 339 4.76 -7.27 -17.77
CA VAL A 339 3.41 -6.99 -18.26
C VAL A 339 2.92 -8.11 -19.16
N CYS A 340 1.71 -8.61 -18.91
CA CYS A 340 1.04 -9.62 -19.74
C CYS A 340 0.30 -8.97 -20.93
N GLY A 341 -0.24 -7.77 -20.74
CA GLY A 341 -0.90 -6.97 -21.75
C GLY A 341 -1.38 -5.64 -21.17
N TYR A 342 -1.88 -4.76 -22.02
CA TYR A 342 -2.44 -3.47 -21.61
C TYR A 342 -3.93 -3.40 -21.94
N ILE A 343 -4.71 -2.84 -21.04
CA ILE A 343 -6.14 -2.61 -21.20
C ILE A 343 -6.37 -1.10 -21.16
N MET A 344 -6.97 -0.55 -22.19
CA MET A 344 -7.29 0.87 -22.26
C MET A 344 -8.80 1.04 -22.31
N TYR A 345 -9.33 1.89 -21.43
CA TYR A 345 -10.70 2.34 -21.50
C TYR A 345 -10.78 3.54 -22.45
N ASN A 346 -11.48 3.38 -23.56
CA ASN A 346 -11.69 4.46 -24.52
C ASN A 346 -12.93 5.27 -24.11
N SER A 347 -12.70 6.48 -23.61
CA SER A 347 -13.77 7.37 -23.17
C SER A 347 -14.65 7.90 -24.31
N ALA A 348 -14.19 7.85 -25.57
CA ALA A 348 -14.92 8.40 -26.71
C ALA A 348 -16.12 7.52 -27.13
N ASP A 349 -15.97 6.20 -27.08
CA ASP A 349 -16.99 5.22 -27.50
C ASP A 349 -17.34 4.19 -26.41
N LEU A 350 -16.83 4.39 -25.18
CA LEU A 350 -17.01 3.52 -24.03
C LEU A 350 -16.56 2.07 -24.28
N SER A 351 -15.59 1.85 -25.17
CA SER A 351 -15.03 0.53 -25.43
C SER A 351 -13.83 0.20 -24.53
N LEU A 352 -13.53 -1.10 -24.40
CA LEU A 352 -12.28 -1.58 -23.83
C LEU A 352 -11.39 -2.11 -24.94
N GLN A 353 -10.14 -1.66 -24.99
CA GLN A 353 -9.15 -2.12 -25.96
C GLN A 353 -8.05 -2.89 -25.23
N GLY A 354 -7.87 -4.15 -25.61
CA GLY A 354 -6.81 -5.02 -25.13
C GLY A 354 -5.63 -5.03 -26.09
N PHE A 355 -4.43 -4.81 -25.57
CA PHE A 355 -3.17 -4.81 -26.29
C PHE A 355 -2.23 -5.87 -25.71
N THR A 356 -1.37 -6.44 -26.56
CA THR A 356 -0.29 -7.33 -26.15
C THR A 356 0.72 -6.59 -25.28
N SER A 357 1.63 -7.31 -24.60
CA SER A 357 2.74 -6.68 -23.87
C SER A 357 3.65 -5.82 -24.76
N ALA A 358 3.69 -6.10 -26.06
CA ALA A 358 4.40 -5.29 -27.04
C ALA A 358 3.64 -4.02 -27.47
N GLY A 359 2.35 -3.87 -27.10
CA GLY A 359 1.50 -2.73 -27.46
C GLY A 359 0.67 -2.92 -28.73
N ASP A 360 0.62 -4.13 -29.30
CA ASP A 360 -0.19 -4.43 -30.49
C ASP A 360 -1.65 -4.68 -30.10
N LEU A 361 -2.61 -4.16 -30.87
CA LEU A 361 -4.04 -4.35 -30.61
C LEU A 361 -4.41 -5.83 -30.75
N ARG A 362 -4.92 -6.43 -29.67
CA ARG A 362 -5.35 -7.84 -29.60
C ARG A 362 -6.85 -7.99 -29.79
N ALA A 363 -7.62 -7.13 -29.12
CA ALA A 363 -9.08 -7.15 -29.19
C ALA A 363 -9.67 -5.80 -28.78
N GLU A 364 -10.83 -5.47 -29.34
CA GLU A 364 -11.69 -4.38 -28.89
C GLU A 364 -13.01 -4.97 -28.42
N ILE A 365 -13.46 -4.57 -27.23
CA ILE A 365 -14.73 -4.98 -26.63
C ILE A 365 -15.65 -3.77 -26.65
N LEU A 366 -16.72 -3.88 -27.43
CA LEU A 366 -17.77 -2.86 -27.50
C LEU A 366 -19.03 -3.35 -26.83
N ILE A 367 -19.72 -2.43 -26.17
CA ILE A 367 -21.02 -2.68 -25.59
C ILE A 367 -22.05 -1.95 -26.43
N SER A 368 -22.84 -2.72 -27.17
CA SER A 368 -23.90 -2.20 -28.02
C SER A 368 -25.26 -2.35 -27.34
N GLU A 369 -26.16 -1.39 -27.57
CA GLU A 369 -27.58 -1.57 -27.31
C GLU A 369 -28.17 -2.41 -28.44
N SER A 370 -28.47 -3.68 -28.17
CA SER A 370 -29.17 -4.50 -29.16
C SER A 370 -30.63 -4.05 -29.30
N ASN A 371 -31.30 -4.34 -30.42
CA ASN A 371 -32.73 -4.05 -30.62
C ASN A 371 -33.65 -4.84 -29.65
N THR A 372 -33.08 -5.74 -28.87
CA THR A 372 -33.69 -6.35 -27.69
C THR A 372 -33.15 -5.60 -26.47
N THR A 373 -33.97 -5.30 -25.47
CA THR A 373 -33.65 -4.47 -24.28
C THR A 373 -32.44 -4.90 -23.40
N ALA A 374 -31.58 -5.81 -23.87
CA ALA A 374 -30.30 -6.19 -23.29
C ALA A 374 -29.15 -5.53 -24.05
N LYS A 375 -28.13 -5.07 -23.32
CA LYS A 375 -26.85 -4.67 -23.91
C LYS A 375 -26.14 -5.97 -24.36
N ALA A 376 -25.14 -5.87 -25.23
CA ALA A 376 -24.36 -7.04 -25.62
C ALA A 376 -22.89 -6.64 -25.78
N ALA A 377 -21.99 -7.43 -25.20
CA ALA A 377 -20.56 -7.27 -25.39
C ALA A 377 -20.12 -8.01 -26.67
N HIS A 378 -19.51 -7.28 -27.60
CA HIS A 378 -18.96 -7.83 -28.84
C HIS A 378 -17.45 -7.67 -28.83
N VAL A 379 -16.75 -8.80 -28.99
CA VAL A 379 -15.29 -8.81 -29.15
C VAL A 379 -14.96 -8.78 -30.63
N TYR A 380 -14.27 -7.72 -31.05
CA TYR A 380 -13.76 -7.57 -32.39
C TYR A 380 -12.24 -7.75 -32.37
N GLN A 381 -11.76 -8.70 -33.15
CA GLN A 381 -10.33 -8.84 -33.42
C GLN A 381 -10.02 -8.04 -34.69
N PRO A 382 -8.98 -7.18 -34.68
CA PRO A 382 -8.56 -6.51 -35.89
C PRO A 382 -8.16 -7.57 -36.95
N PRO A 383 -8.40 -7.30 -38.25
CA PRO A 383 -8.06 -8.25 -39.30
C PRO A 383 -6.54 -8.43 -39.38
N MET A 384 -6.07 -9.64 -39.10
CA MET A 384 -4.67 -10.05 -39.22
C MET A 384 -4.18 -10.13 -40.69
N SER A 385 -5.01 -9.78 -41.67
CA SER A 385 -4.88 -10.28 -43.05
C SER A 385 -4.05 -9.45 -44.03
N ASP A 386 -3.46 -8.29 -43.68
CA ASP A 386 -2.71 -7.46 -44.65
C ASP A 386 -1.32 -7.00 -44.16
N GLY A 387 -0.69 -7.69 -43.20
CA GLY A 387 0.65 -7.34 -42.71
C GLY A 387 0.72 -6.02 -41.91
N LEU A 388 -0.43 -5.37 -41.67
CA LEU A 388 -0.57 -4.21 -40.77
C LEU A 388 -0.48 -4.59 -39.29
N PHE A 389 -0.82 -5.85 -38.98
CA PHE A 389 -0.67 -6.47 -37.67
C PHE A 389 0.27 -7.66 -37.83
N GLU A 390 1.40 -7.64 -37.14
CA GLU A 390 2.31 -8.78 -37.14
C GLU A 390 1.63 -9.94 -36.40
N PRO A 391 1.71 -11.18 -36.91
CA PRO A 391 1.28 -12.33 -36.13
C PRO A 391 2.08 -12.32 -34.82
N PRO A 392 1.42 -12.63 -33.67
CA PRO A 392 2.09 -12.59 -32.38
C PRO A 392 3.35 -13.46 -32.46
N LEU A 393 4.50 -12.88 -32.09
CA LEU A 393 5.76 -13.59 -32.03
C LEU A 393 5.55 -14.87 -31.22
N THR A 394 5.69 -16.02 -31.88
CA THR A 394 5.60 -17.36 -31.27
C THR A 394 6.89 -17.64 -30.49
N ASP A 395 7.30 -16.74 -29.61
CA ASP A 395 8.32 -17.05 -28.63
C ASP A 395 7.65 -17.88 -27.54
N THR A 396 7.96 -19.17 -27.51
CA THR A 396 7.37 -20.12 -26.55
C THR A 396 7.62 -19.70 -25.10
N ALA A 397 8.65 -18.89 -24.85
CA ALA A 397 8.99 -18.38 -23.52
C ALA A 397 7.95 -17.38 -22.96
N GLU A 398 7.26 -16.61 -23.80
CA GLU A 398 6.33 -15.54 -23.39
C GLU A 398 4.86 -15.91 -23.63
N GLN A 399 4.59 -17.13 -24.13
CA GLN A 399 3.23 -17.62 -24.40
C GLN A 399 2.29 -17.53 -23.18
N TRP A 400 2.83 -17.65 -21.96
CA TRP A 400 2.06 -17.54 -20.73
C TRP A 400 1.40 -16.16 -20.56
N LYS A 401 2.04 -15.07 -21.02
CA LYS A 401 1.47 -13.71 -21.01
C LYS A 401 0.26 -13.62 -21.91
N THR A 402 0.42 -14.10 -23.14
CA THR A 402 -0.64 -14.14 -24.14
C THR A 402 -1.81 -14.98 -23.66
N ASN A 403 -1.55 -16.11 -22.99
CA ASN A 403 -2.61 -16.95 -22.42
C ASN A 403 -3.39 -16.20 -21.32
N ILE A 404 -2.70 -15.51 -20.39
CA ILE A 404 -3.36 -14.72 -19.34
C ILE A 404 -4.20 -13.58 -19.94
N LEU A 405 -3.66 -12.88 -20.94
CA LEU A 405 -4.39 -11.82 -21.64
C LEU A 405 -5.60 -12.37 -22.40
N ASP A 406 -5.43 -13.47 -23.13
CA ASP A 406 -6.51 -14.10 -23.89
C ASP A 406 -7.59 -14.60 -22.93
N ASP A 407 -7.24 -15.24 -21.81
CA ASP A 407 -8.19 -15.67 -20.77
C ASP A 407 -8.97 -14.48 -20.20
N PHE A 408 -8.30 -13.35 -19.94
CA PHE A 408 -8.96 -12.11 -19.50
C PHE A 408 -9.93 -11.56 -20.56
N ILE A 409 -9.52 -11.55 -21.84
CA ILE A 409 -10.38 -11.14 -22.97
C ILE A 409 -11.58 -12.07 -23.11
N GLN A 410 -11.43 -13.37 -22.84
CA GLN A 410 -12.56 -14.30 -22.83
C GLN A 410 -13.56 -13.96 -21.73
N SER A 411 -13.10 -13.60 -20.52
CA SER A 411 -14.00 -13.13 -19.45
C SER A 411 -14.75 -11.85 -19.84
N LEU A 412 -14.12 -10.94 -20.60
CA LEU A 412 -14.77 -9.74 -21.15
C LEU A 412 -15.82 -10.04 -22.23
N LYS A 413 -16.00 -11.29 -22.69
CA LYS A 413 -17.15 -11.66 -23.55
C LYS A 413 -18.45 -11.73 -22.76
N THR A 414 -18.38 -11.96 -21.46
CA THR A 414 -19.55 -11.94 -20.59
C THR A 414 -20.00 -10.49 -20.43
N GLU A 415 -21.23 -10.20 -20.87
CA GLU A 415 -21.78 -8.83 -20.93
C GLU A 415 -21.62 -8.07 -19.59
N HIS A 416 -22.07 -8.70 -18.50
CA HIS A 416 -22.01 -8.09 -17.18
C HIS A 416 -20.58 -7.91 -16.67
N TYR A 417 -19.67 -8.81 -17.02
CA TYR A 417 -18.26 -8.70 -16.67
C TYR A 417 -17.62 -7.49 -17.38
N ALA A 418 -17.87 -7.34 -18.69
CA ALA A 418 -17.36 -6.22 -19.48
C ALA A 418 -17.89 -4.87 -18.99
N LEU A 419 -19.20 -4.77 -18.74
CA LEU A 419 -19.83 -3.58 -18.15
C LEU A 419 -19.17 -3.21 -16.83
N ARG A 420 -18.98 -4.20 -15.95
CA ARG A 420 -18.38 -3.96 -14.65
C ARG A 420 -16.91 -3.52 -14.76
N MET A 421 -16.15 -4.10 -15.68
CA MET A 421 -14.77 -3.69 -15.92
C MET A 421 -14.67 -2.27 -16.48
N ILE A 422 -15.59 -1.84 -17.35
CA ILE A 422 -15.66 -0.44 -17.81
C ILE A 422 -15.92 0.51 -16.65
N GLU A 423 -16.87 0.19 -15.77
CA GLU A 423 -17.14 1.00 -14.57
C GLU A 423 -15.91 1.08 -13.66
N ILE A 424 -15.29 -0.05 -13.35
CA ILE A 424 -14.08 -0.12 -12.51
C ILE A 424 -12.95 0.74 -13.10
N LEU A 425 -12.63 0.57 -14.38
CA LEU A 425 -11.52 1.29 -15.02
C LEU A 425 -11.84 2.78 -15.25
N GLY A 426 -13.10 3.11 -15.56
CA GLY A 426 -13.56 4.49 -15.68
C GLY A 426 -13.48 5.23 -14.34
N ASP A 427 -13.98 4.61 -13.27
CA ASP A 427 -13.94 5.17 -11.91
C ASP A 427 -12.49 5.28 -11.42
N ALA A 428 -11.67 4.25 -11.65
CA ALA A 428 -10.23 4.28 -11.37
C ALA A 428 -9.55 5.47 -12.04
N SER A 429 -9.76 5.62 -13.36
CA SER A 429 -9.12 6.70 -14.12
C SER A 429 -9.58 8.09 -13.69
N SER A 430 -10.78 8.23 -13.10
CA SER A 430 -11.32 9.52 -12.63
C SER A 430 -10.75 9.95 -11.26
N CYS A 431 -10.32 8.98 -10.45
CA CYS A 431 -9.89 9.18 -9.07
C CYS A 431 -8.35 9.27 -8.91
N MET A 432 -7.61 8.72 -9.87
CA MET A 432 -6.15 8.72 -9.85
C MET A 432 -5.55 10.08 -10.22
N ALA A 433 -4.33 10.33 -9.74
CA ALA A 433 -3.57 11.52 -10.03
C ALA A 433 -3.25 11.61 -11.54
N PRO A 434 -3.14 12.83 -12.10
CA PRO A 434 -2.87 13.03 -13.52
C PRO A 434 -1.60 12.30 -13.96
N PRO A 435 -1.57 11.69 -15.17
CA PRO A 435 -0.33 11.18 -15.76
C PRO A 435 0.76 12.26 -15.85
N ALA A 436 2.00 11.83 -15.99
CA ALA A 436 3.11 12.75 -16.26
C ALA A 436 2.86 13.59 -17.52
N GLU A 437 3.35 14.83 -17.53
CA GLU A 437 3.16 15.79 -18.64
C GLU A 437 3.63 15.22 -19.99
N SER A 438 4.69 14.40 -19.97
CA SER A 438 5.19 13.70 -21.15
C SER A 438 4.12 12.84 -21.84
N TYR A 439 3.21 12.23 -21.09
CA TYR A 439 2.11 11.45 -21.65
C TYR A 439 1.04 12.32 -22.30
N SER A 440 0.75 13.52 -21.76
CA SER A 440 -0.24 14.43 -22.34
C SER A 440 0.08 14.87 -23.78
N SER A 441 1.36 14.79 -24.15
CA SER A 441 1.83 15.06 -25.51
C SER A 441 1.64 13.89 -26.49
N VAL A 442 1.37 12.69 -25.98
CA VAL A 442 1.14 11.48 -26.78
C VAL A 442 -0.33 11.40 -27.14
N MET A 443 -0.61 11.09 -28.39
CA MET A 443 -1.99 11.01 -28.92
C MET A 443 -2.91 10.12 -28.08
N ASN A 444 -2.36 9.06 -27.50
CA ASN A 444 -3.08 8.08 -26.68
C ASN A 444 -3.76 8.72 -25.46
N ALA A 445 -3.19 9.80 -24.91
CA ALA A 445 -3.74 10.50 -23.77
C ALA A 445 -5.12 11.14 -24.04
N ALA A 446 -5.46 11.38 -25.31
CA ALA A 446 -6.77 11.96 -25.67
C ALA A 446 -7.93 10.95 -25.53
N PHE A 447 -7.65 9.64 -25.54
CA PHE A 447 -8.68 8.61 -25.59
C PHE A 447 -8.86 7.90 -24.25
N GLY A 448 -7.77 7.69 -23.50
CA GLY A 448 -7.84 7.10 -22.19
C GLY A 448 -6.49 6.84 -21.55
N ARG A 449 -6.52 6.35 -20.32
CA ARG A 449 -5.35 5.88 -19.59
C ARG A 449 -5.23 4.35 -19.76
N PRO A 450 -4.04 3.81 -20.12
CA PRO A 450 -3.83 2.38 -20.17
C PRO A 450 -3.55 1.83 -18.77
N PHE A 451 -4.02 0.61 -18.54
CA PHE A 451 -3.76 -0.20 -17.35
C PHE A 451 -3.00 -1.45 -17.76
N ALA A 452 -1.93 -1.80 -17.06
CA ALA A 452 -1.18 -3.03 -17.30
C ALA A 452 -1.81 -4.19 -16.54
N LEU A 453 -2.00 -5.31 -17.24
CA LEU A 453 -2.30 -6.61 -16.66
C LEU A 453 -0.97 -7.28 -16.29
N ALA A 454 -0.70 -7.54 -15.02
CA ALA A 454 0.56 -8.13 -14.57
C ALA A 454 0.35 -9.07 -13.37
N ILE A 455 1.25 -10.04 -13.21
CA ILE A 455 1.29 -10.88 -12.01
C ILE A 455 2.31 -10.28 -11.04
N ALA A 456 1.91 -10.08 -9.80
CA ALA A 456 2.79 -9.63 -8.73
C ALA A 456 2.56 -10.44 -7.46
N GLY A 457 3.48 -10.38 -6.52
CA GLY A 457 3.30 -11.07 -5.25
C GLY A 457 3.98 -10.39 -4.07
N TRP A 458 3.52 -10.78 -2.88
CA TRP A 458 3.95 -10.22 -1.61
C TRP A 458 4.33 -11.33 -0.62
N SER A 459 5.31 -11.05 0.23
CA SER A 459 5.68 -11.91 1.36
C SER A 459 6.22 -11.08 2.52
N ILE A 460 6.28 -11.68 3.70
CA ILE A 460 6.94 -11.08 4.87
C ILE A 460 8.23 -11.85 5.12
N GLU A 461 9.36 -11.18 4.85
CA GLU A 461 10.69 -11.76 4.98
C GLU A 461 11.32 -11.35 6.31
N LEU A 462 11.81 -12.34 7.05
CA LEU A 462 12.56 -12.14 8.29
C LEU A 462 14.07 -12.10 8.02
N ASN A 463 14.76 -11.17 8.67
CA ASN A 463 16.21 -11.03 8.52
C ASN A 463 16.99 -12.26 9.03
N HIS A 464 16.51 -12.87 10.10
CA HIS A 464 17.06 -14.10 10.69
C HIS A 464 15.92 -15.02 11.16
N GLU A 465 16.28 -16.20 11.68
CA GLU A 465 15.34 -17.14 12.30
C GLU A 465 14.43 -16.46 13.33
N GLU A 466 13.21 -16.97 13.50
CA GLU A 466 12.28 -16.42 14.48
C GLU A 466 12.93 -16.39 15.88
N LEU A 467 12.89 -15.22 16.54
CA LEU A 467 13.44 -15.07 17.87
C LEU A 467 12.87 -16.15 18.80
N GLN A 468 13.75 -16.75 19.59
CA GLN A 468 13.39 -17.69 20.64
C GLN A 468 13.49 -16.99 22.00
N PRO A 469 12.72 -17.44 23.01
CA PRO A 469 12.85 -16.94 24.37
C PRO A 469 14.31 -16.92 24.84
N GLN A 470 14.79 -15.74 25.23
CA GLN A 470 16.16 -15.49 25.67
C GLN A 470 16.25 -15.57 27.20
N THR A 471 15.76 -16.67 27.76
CA THR A 471 15.78 -16.93 29.21
C THR A 471 16.51 -18.24 29.50
N SER A 472 16.87 -18.47 30.76
CA SER A 472 17.47 -19.72 31.22
C SER A 472 16.67 -20.95 30.76
N PRO A 473 17.31 -22.01 30.22
CA PRO A 473 16.62 -23.24 29.81
C PRO A 473 15.78 -23.88 30.93
N ARG A 474 16.16 -23.65 32.19
CA ARG A 474 15.38 -24.08 33.36
C ARG A 474 14.00 -23.41 33.42
N ASN A 475 13.90 -22.15 33.00
CA ASN A 475 12.67 -21.36 33.00
C ASN A 475 11.77 -21.68 31.80
N LEU A 476 12.32 -22.32 30.77
CA LEU A 476 11.61 -22.76 29.55
C LEU A 476 11.04 -24.17 29.63
N ALA A 477 11.47 -24.98 30.59
CA ALA A 477 11.07 -26.37 30.71
C ALA A 477 9.53 -26.52 30.83
N GLY A 478 8.90 -27.15 29.83
CA GLY A 478 7.47 -27.44 29.81
C GLY A 478 6.57 -26.27 29.39
N LYS A 479 7.12 -25.12 28.99
CA LYS A 479 6.37 -23.98 28.47
C LYS A 479 6.37 -23.97 26.94
N SER A 480 5.19 -23.87 26.34
CA SER A 480 5.04 -23.60 24.91
C SER A 480 4.97 -22.10 24.68
N HIS A 481 5.62 -21.61 23.64
CA HIS A 481 5.60 -20.20 23.24
C HIS A 481 5.02 -20.09 21.84
N GLN A 482 4.31 -18.99 21.58
CA GLN A 482 3.81 -18.69 20.24
C GLN A 482 5.00 -18.45 19.31
N LYS A 483 4.90 -18.98 18.09
CA LYS A 483 5.84 -18.71 17.01
C LYS A 483 5.35 -17.54 16.18
N LEU A 484 6.24 -16.85 15.48
CA LEU A 484 5.82 -15.76 14.60
C LEU A 484 5.04 -16.31 13.40
N SER A 485 5.39 -17.50 12.92
CA SER A 485 4.66 -18.23 11.87
C SER A 485 3.22 -18.63 12.23
N ASP A 486 2.82 -18.50 13.50
CA ASP A 486 1.44 -18.70 13.94
C ASP A 486 0.53 -17.50 13.64
N TYR A 487 1.11 -16.34 13.28
CA TYR A 487 0.37 -15.11 13.02
C TYR A 487 -0.05 -15.01 11.54
N ASP A 488 -1.34 -14.78 11.32
CA ASP A 488 -1.91 -14.42 10.03
C ASP A 488 -2.05 -12.89 9.94
N LEU A 489 -1.13 -12.25 9.23
CA LEU A 489 -1.08 -10.79 9.11
C LEU A 489 -1.87 -10.35 7.86
N PRO A 490 -2.87 -9.46 7.97
CA PRO A 490 -3.66 -9.03 6.82
C PRO A 490 -2.79 -8.28 5.81
N LEU A 491 -3.10 -8.40 4.52
CA LEU A 491 -2.47 -7.67 3.42
C LEU A 491 -3.55 -6.84 2.72
N HIS A 492 -3.45 -5.52 2.85
CA HIS A 492 -4.26 -4.57 2.12
C HIS A 492 -3.51 -4.13 0.86
N LEU A 493 -4.06 -4.48 -0.31
CA LEU A 493 -3.55 -4.09 -1.61
C LEU A 493 -4.29 -2.85 -2.10
N GLY A 494 -3.54 -1.83 -2.48
CA GLY A 494 -4.02 -0.52 -2.89
C GLY A 494 -4.58 0.31 -1.73
N LEU A 495 -4.80 1.60 -1.99
CA LEU A 495 -5.36 2.57 -1.05
C LEU A 495 -6.21 3.60 -1.81
N LYS A 496 -7.54 3.46 -1.74
CA LYS A 496 -8.49 4.30 -2.49
C LYS A 496 -8.31 5.80 -2.27
N GLU A 497 -7.99 6.19 -1.04
CA GLU A 497 -7.88 7.60 -0.64
C GLU A 497 -6.62 8.27 -1.20
N TYR A 498 -5.66 7.49 -1.68
CA TYR A 498 -4.43 7.97 -2.27
C TYR A 498 -4.57 8.04 -3.78
N SER A 499 -4.66 9.26 -4.31
CA SER A 499 -4.69 9.48 -5.75
C SER A 499 -3.45 8.94 -6.48
N ASP A 500 -2.34 8.77 -5.76
CA ASP A 500 -1.08 8.21 -6.27
C ASP A 500 -0.97 6.69 -6.11
N ASP A 501 -2.05 5.99 -5.73
CA ASP A 501 -2.12 4.53 -5.82
C ASP A 501 -2.61 4.07 -7.19
N GLY A 502 -1.84 3.19 -7.82
CA GLY A 502 -2.10 2.71 -9.18
C GLY A 502 -3.00 1.48 -9.26
N LEU A 503 -3.49 0.91 -8.15
CA LEU A 503 -4.27 -0.32 -8.23
C LEU A 503 -5.70 -0.06 -8.73
N ALA A 504 -6.09 -0.71 -9.83
CA ALA A 504 -7.49 -0.75 -10.25
C ALA A 504 -8.26 -1.92 -9.62
N THR A 505 -7.74 -3.12 -9.83
CA THR A 505 -8.33 -4.33 -9.27
C THR A 505 -7.27 -5.41 -9.18
N TYR A 506 -7.50 -6.38 -8.28
CA TYR A 506 -6.74 -7.61 -8.27
C TYR A 506 -7.64 -8.84 -8.32
N MET A 507 -7.09 -9.93 -8.84
CA MET A 507 -7.71 -11.24 -8.90
C MET A 507 -6.75 -12.26 -8.26
N PRO A 508 -7.23 -13.14 -7.36
CA PRO A 508 -6.42 -14.21 -6.81
C PRO A 508 -6.06 -15.23 -7.90
N LEU A 509 -5.00 -16.01 -7.70
CA LEU A 509 -4.75 -17.18 -8.54
C LEU A 509 -5.64 -18.35 -8.14
N ARG A 510 -5.94 -19.23 -9.10
CA ARG A 510 -6.80 -20.39 -8.88
C ARG A 510 -6.07 -21.46 -8.06
N SER A 511 -6.78 -22.09 -7.12
CA SER A 511 -6.21 -23.17 -6.30
C SER A 511 -5.97 -24.47 -7.09
N ASP A 512 -6.75 -24.74 -8.15
CA ASP A 512 -6.62 -25.90 -9.02
C ASP A 512 -5.59 -25.71 -10.14
N ALA A 513 -5.36 -24.45 -10.55
CA ALA A 513 -4.40 -24.06 -11.56
C ALA A 513 -3.58 -22.84 -11.06
N PRO A 514 -2.52 -23.04 -10.25
CA PRO A 514 -1.82 -21.96 -9.55
C PRO A 514 -1.00 -21.04 -10.46
N THR A 515 -0.99 -21.29 -11.77
CA THR A 515 -0.41 -20.40 -12.80
C THR A 515 -1.46 -19.55 -13.51
N GLN A 516 -2.75 -19.73 -13.21
CA GLN A 516 -3.87 -19.03 -13.85
C GLN A 516 -4.62 -18.13 -12.85
N PRO A 517 -4.92 -16.87 -13.23
CA PRO A 517 -5.81 -16.02 -12.44
C PRO A 517 -7.24 -16.57 -12.38
N ASP A 518 -7.92 -16.34 -11.26
CA ASP A 518 -9.36 -16.56 -11.12
C ASP A 518 -10.10 -15.27 -11.52
N PHE A 519 -10.34 -15.11 -12.82
CA PHE A 519 -11.07 -13.94 -13.32
C PHE A 519 -12.52 -13.89 -12.84
N GLY A 520 -13.07 -14.97 -12.28
CA GLY A 520 -14.40 -14.97 -11.67
C GLY A 520 -14.47 -14.22 -10.33
N LYS A 521 -13.33 -13.87 -9.72
CA LYS A 521 -13.27 -13.09 -8.47
C LYS A 521 -12.49 -11.80 -8.66
N ILE A 522 -13.18 -10.67 -8.58
CA ILE A 522 -12.62 -9.34 -8.75
C ILE A 522 -12.60 -8.63 -7.40
N PHE A 523 -11.46 -8.12 -6.96
CA PHE A 523 -11.36 -7.29 -5.76
C PHE A 523 -11.03 -5.84 -6.13
N THR A 524 -11.92 -4.90 -5.80
CA THR A 524 -11.78 -3.49 -6.20
C THR A 524 -12.35 -2.52 -5.16
N PHE A 525 -11.94 -1.25 -5.26
CA PHE A 525 -12.44 -0.14 -4.42
C PHE A 525 -13.72 0.52 -4.96
N TRP A 526 -14.06 0.30 -6.24
CA TRP A 526 -15.18 0.97 -6.91
C TRP A 526 -16.34 0.01 -7.07
N THR A 527 -17.04 -0.28 -5.95
CA THR A 527 -18.25 -1.10 -5.98
C THR A 527 -19.44 -0.33 -6.51
N SER A 528 -20.34 -1.02 -7.24
CA SER A 528 -21.54 -0.43 -7.86
C SER A 528 -22.59 0.07 -6.85
N GLY A 529 -22.38 -0.16 -5.55
CA GLY A 529 -23.32 0.20 -4.48
C GLY A 529 -24.58 -0.67 -4.41
N VAL A 530 -24.79 -1.58 -5.37
CA VAL A 530 -25.87 -2.57 -5.38
C VAL A 530 -25.33 -3.90 -4.80
N PRO A 531 -26.04 -4.58 -3.89
CA PRO A 531 -25.64 -5.91 -3.44
C PRO A 531 -25.61 -6.88 -4.63
N GLU A 532 -24.42 -7.25 -5.08
CA GLU A 532 -24.22 -8.06 -6.29
C GLU A 532 -24.56 -9.54 -6.11
N THR A 533 -25.07 -9.94 -4.93
CA THR A 533 -25.49 -11.33 -4.65
C THR A 533 -26.67 -11.82 -5.48
N ASP A 534 -27.43 -10.91 -6.09
CA ASP A 534 -28.64 -11.23 -6.85
C ASP A 534 -28.47 -11.08 -8.38
N LEU A 535 -27.28 -10.72 -8.88
CA LEU A 535 -27.13 -10.26 -10.27
C LEU A 535 -26.41 -11.22 -11.24
N ASN A 536 -25.58 -12.19 -10.83
CA ASN A 536 -25.01 -13.20 -11.75
C ASN A 536 -24.40 -14.44 -11.08
N GLU A 537 -24.47 -15.60 -11.76
CA GLU A 537 -23.74 -16.83 -11.39
C GLU A 537 -22.28 -16.85 -11.92
N ASP A 538 -21.93 -15.98 -12.87
CA ASP A 538 -20.68 -16.09 -13.65
C ASP A 538 -19.43 -15.44 -13.02
N PHE A 539 -19.59 -14.40 -12.19
CA PHE A 539 -18.48 -13.74 -11.48
C PHE A 539 -18.95 -12.99 -10.23
N ALA A 540 -18.02 -12.69 -9.33
CA ALA A 540 -18.27 -11.92 -8.11
C ALA A 540 -17.29 -10.74 -7.99
N CYS A 541 -17.81 -9.54 -7.74
CA CYS A 541 -17.02 -8.39 -7.34
C CYS A 541 -17.06 -8.22 -5.83
N HIS A 542 -15.89 -8.19 -5.21
CA HIS A 542 -15.72 -8.02 -3.78
C HIS A 542 -15.12 -6.63 -3.49
N PRO A 543 -15.71 -5.84 -2.58
CA PRO A 543 -15.04 -4.66 -2.08
C PRO A 543 -13.73 -5.06 -1.40
N ILE A 544 -12.67 -4.28 -1.64
CA ILE A 544 -11.48 -4.33 -0.81
C ILE A 544 -11.86 -3.73 0.54
N HIS A 545 -12.10 -4.61 1.51
CA HIS A 545 -12.54 -4.26 2.85
C HIS A 545 -11.70 -5.03 3.87
N PRO A 546 -11.43 -4.49 5.08
CA PRO A 546 -10.64 -5.18 6.09
C PRO A 546 -11.08 -6.63 6.40
N SER A 547 -12.36 -6.97 6.23
CA SER A 547 -12.89 -8.32 6.44
C SER A 547 -12.60 -9.32 5.32
N SER A 548 -12.17 -8.87 4.13
CA SER A 548 -11.93 -9.69 2.94
C SER A 548 -10.45 -9.77 2.54
N LEU A 549 -9.55 -9.27 3.40
CA LEU A 549 -8.13 -9.18 3.08
C LEU A 549 -7.46 -10.56 3.09
N PRO A 550 -6.58 -10.84 2.11
CA PRO A 550 -5.68 -11.99 2.19
C PRO A 550 -4.72 -11.83 3.37
N THR A 551 -4.17 -12.95 3.85
CA THR A 551 -3.21 -12.95 4.95
C THR A 551 -1.83 -13.46 4.51
N LEU A 552 -0.78 -12.93 5.15
CA LEU A 552 0.61 -13.31 4.99
C LEU A 552 1.15 -13.86 6.31
N LYS A 553 2.03 -14.85 6.20
CA LYS A 553 2.81 -15.38 7.33
C LYS A 553 4.25 -14.91 7.20
N ALA A 554 4.82 -14.43 8.29
CA ALA A 554 6.23 -14.12 8.34
C ALA A 554 7.05 -15.40 8.28
N ARG A 555 8.09 -15.41 7.44
CA ARG A 555 8.94 -16.58 7.27
C ARG A 555 10.41 -16.18 7.14
N HIS A 556 11.26 -17.09 7.60
CA HIS A 556 12.70 -17.06 7.37
C HIS A 556 13.08 -18.22 6.46
N VAL A 557 14.02 -18.01 5.55
CA VAL A 557 14.61 -19.09 4.75
C VAL A 557 15.88 -19.54 5.47
N ASP A 558 15.78 -20.66 6.18
CA ASP A 558 16.94 -21.29 6.80
C ASP A 558 17.96 -21.69 5.72
N LEU A 559 19.23 -21.40 5.98
CA LEU A 559 20.35 -21.74 5.12
C LEU A 559 20.77 -23.21 5.27
N PHE A 560 20.30 -23.87 6.33
CA PHE A 560 20.69 -25.21 6.69
C PHE A 560 19.49 -26.18 6.69
N GLU A 561 19.79 -27.45 6.44
CA GLU A 561 18.91 -28.56 6.74
C GLU A 561 19.62 -29.47 7.75
N GLY A 562 19.32 -29.23 9.03
CA GLY A 562 20.05 -29.82 10.14
C GLY A 562 21.47 -29.27 10.24
N ARG A 563 22.47 -30.02 9.76
CA ARG A 563 23.89 -29.61 9.78
C ARG A 563 24.46 -29.37 8.38
N HIS A 564 23.66 -29.57 7.35
CA HIS A 564 24.09 -29.44 5.96
C HIS A 564 23.64 -28.09 5.41
N LEU A 565 24.55 -27.36 4.75
CA LEU A 565 24.20 -26.15 4.01
C LEU A 565 23.32 -26.56 2.82
N LEU A 566 22.24 -25.82 2.59
CA LEU A 566 21.38 -26.02 1.43
C LEU A 566 22.08 -25.57 0.16
N GLU A 567 21.74 -26.24 -0.95
CA GLU A 567 22.13 -25.76 -2.27
C GLU A 567 21.40 -24.45 -2.58
N VAL A 568 22.07 -23.57 -3.34
CA VAL A 568 21.55 -22.22 -3.66
C VAL A 568 20.19 -22.29 -4.34
N ASP A 569 19.98 -23.26 -5.23
CA ASP A 569 18.71 -23.45 -5.94
C ASP A 569 17.56 -23.83 -5.00
N ASP A 570 17.82 -24.63 -3.97
CA ASP A 570 16.83 -24.99 -2.96
C ASP A 570 16.47 -23.79 -2.07
N MET A 571 17.46 -22.96 -1.73
CA MET A 571 17.21 -21.71 -1.00
C MET A 571 16.34 -20.75 -1.81
N ILE A 572 16.65 -20.57 -3.10
CA ILE A 572 15.88 -19.72 -4.02
C ILE A 572 14.45 -20.24 -4.14
N LYS A 573 14.30 -21.56 -4.31
CA LYS A 573 12.99 -22.22 -4.35
C LYS A 573 12.18 -21.95 -3.09
N ARG A 574 12.74 -22.23 -1.90
CA ARG A 574 12.07 -22.01 -0.61
C ARG A 574 11.67 -20.55 -0.43
N ARG A 575 12.48 -19.60 -0.89
CA ARG A 575 12.14 -18.17 -0.85
C ARG A 575 10.96 -17.85 -1.76
N GLN A 576 10.96 -18.36 -2.98
CA GLN A 576 9.93 -18.09 -3.98
C GLN A 576 8.57 -18.68 -3.61
N GLU A 577 8.55 -19.86 -2.97
CA GLU A 577 7.33 -20.50 -2.45
C GLU A 577 6.65 -19.73 -1.31
N GLN A 578 7.29 -18.70 -0.76
CA GLN A 578 6.71 -17.83 0.28
C GLN A 578 5.94 -16.63 -0.29
N ILE A 579 6.09 -16.37 -1.58
CA ILE A 579 5.44 -15.23 -2.24
C ILE A 579 3.99 -15.60 -2.52
N LEU A 580 3.05 -14.76 -2.07
CA LEU A 580 1.63 -14.89 -2.38
C LEU A 580 1.32 -14.09 -3.67
N PRO A 581 1.01 -14.76 -4.79
CA PRO A 581 0.81 -14.11 -6.08
C PRO A 581 -0.64 -13.65 -6.32
N PHE A 582 -0.79 -12.56 -7.07
CA PHE A 582 -2.05 -11.99 -7.54
C PHE A 582 -1.91 -11.52 -8.99
N CYS A 583 -3.00 -11.60 -9.76
CA CYS A 583 -3.12 -10.88 -11.02
C CYS A 583 -3.66 -9.48 -10.73
N LEU A 584 -3.03 -8.46 -11.29
CA LEU A 584 -3.38 -7.07 -11.06
C LEU A 584 -3.71 -6.37 -12.37
N LEU A 585 -4.67 -5.46 -12.32
CA LEU A 585 -4.78 -4.35 -13.26
C LEU A 585 -4.27 -3.10 -12.57
N VAL A 586 -3.15 -2.58 -13.06
CA VAL A 586 -2.44 -1.46 -12.45
C VAL A 586 -2.31 -0.31 -13.43
N ASP A 587 -2.44 0.91 -12.94
CA ASP A 587 -2.06 2.09 -13.67
C ASP A 587 -0.57 2.01 -14.01
N VAL A 588 -0.30 2.41 -15.24
CA VAL A 588 1.03 2.40 -15.81
C VAL A 588 1.90 3.49 -15.16
N PHE A 589 1.31 4.60 -14.70
CA PHE A 589 2.06 5.77 -14.20
C PHE A 589 2.30 5.78 -12.69
N HIS A 590 1.46 5.10 -11.91
CA HIS A 590 1.50 5.16 -10.45
C HIS A 590 1.78 3.78 -9.83
N PRO A 591 2.55 3.71 -8.73
CA PRO A 591 2.84 2.45 -8.06
C PRO A 591 1.62 1.89 -7.34
N VAL A 592 1.57 0.56 -7.20
CA VAL A 592 0.63 -0.10 -6.28
C VAL A 592 1.17 -0.04 -4.87
N LYS A 593 0.38 0.53 -3.95
CA LYS A 593 0.70 0.55 -2.53
C LYS A 593 0.19 -0.71 -1.83
N ALA A 594 0.91 -1.20 -0.84
CA ALA A 594 0.48 -2.33 -0.02
C ALA A 594 0.86 -2.13 1.45
N GLN A 595 -0.01 -2.54 2.36
CA GLN A 595 0.20 -2.39 3.81
C GLN A 595 -0.35 -3.59 4.59
N THR A 596 0.26 -3.89 5.73
CA THR A 596 -0.22 -4.92 6.67
C THR A 596 -0.76 -4.34 7.98
N GLY A 597 -0.54 -3.04 8.21
CA GLY A 597 -0.78 -2.37 9.49
C GLY A 597 0.19 -2.75 10.61
N VAL A 598 1.21 -3.56 10.29
CA VAL A 598 2.23 -4.05 11.24
C VAL A 598 3.65 -3.69 10.77
N LEU A 599 3.85 -3.66 9.45
CA LEU A 599 5.11 -3.29 8.80
C LEU A 599 4.91 -2.00 8.00
N PRO A 600 5.99 -1.23 7.75
CA PRO A 600 5.93 -0.07 6.86
C PRO A 600 5.30 -0.43 5.50
N PRO A 601 4.45 0.45 4.93
CA PRO A 601 3.87 0.24 3.62
C PRO A 601 4.95 0.05 2.54
N SER A 602 4.67 -0.81 1.56
CA SER A 602 5.53 -1.03 0.40
C SER A 602 4.86 -0.49 -0.86
N SER A 603 5.65 -0.12 -1.87
CA SER A 603 5.17 0.36 -3.17
C SER A 603 5.80 -0.46 -4.29
N LEU A 604 5.01 -0.82 -5.29
CA LEU A 604 5.44 -1.61 -6.45
C LEU A 604 5.14 -0.83 -7.73
N ALA A 605 6.18 -0.32 -8.39
CA ALA A 605 6.09 0.43 -9.64
C ALA A 605 6.50 -0.42 -10.84
N LEU A 606 5.84 -0.25 -11.98
CA LEU A 606 6.28 -0.84 -13.24
C LEU A 606 7.62 -0.24 -13.69
N PRO A 607 8.51 -1.02 -14.34
CA PRO A 607 9.73 -0.48 -14.93
C PRO A 607 9.44 0.52 -16.06
N ASP A 608 10.04 1.72 -15.98
CA ASP A 608 9.87 2.80 -16.95
C ASP A 608 10.15 2.39 -18.41
N TRP A 609 11.07 1.44 -18.62
CA TRP A 609 11.43 0.99 -19.96
C TRP A 609 10.32 0.14 -20.61
N ALA A 610 9.69 -0.75 -19.85
CA ALA A 610 8.64 -1.65 -20.34
C ALA A 610 7.40 -0.83 -20.76
N MET A 611 7.07 0.11 -19.88
CA MET A 611 6.12 1.19 -20.06
C MET A 611 6.32 1.98 -21.35
N GLN A 612 7.49 2.62 -21.52
CA GLN A 612 7.77 3.48 -22.67
C GLN A 612 7.77 2.71 -24.00
N GLN A 613 8.25 1.47 -24.00
CA GLN A 613 8.27 0.62 -25.19
C GLN A 613 6.86 0.32 -25.68
N ALA A 614 5.95 -0.05 -24.78
CA ALA A 614 4.57 -0.35 -25.14
C ALA A 614 3.79 0.91 -25.52
N LEU A 615 3.91 2.00 -24.74
CA LEU A 615 3.18 3.25 -25.02
C LEU A 615 3.52 3.87 -26.38
N ARG A 616 4.76 3.68 -26.88
CA ARG A 616 5.16 4.09 -28.24
C ARG A 616 4.52 3.25 -29.35
N LYS A 617 4.16 2.00 -29.06
CA LYS A 617 3.60 1.05 -30.02
C LYS A 617 2.09 0.97 -30.00
N ILE A 618 1.45 1.30 -28.87
CA ILE A 618 -0.01 1.38 -28.76
C ILE A 618 -0.52 2.39 -29.79
N ARG A 619 -1.17 1.86 -30.81
CA ARG A 619 -1.83 2.62 -31.87
C ARG A 619 -3.30 2.74 -31.54
N LEU A 620 -3.79 3.98 -31.62
CA LEU A 620 -5.19 4.27 -31.40
C LEU A 620 -6.04 3.65 -32.48
N CYS A 621 -7.11 2.99 -32.03
CA CYS A 621 -8.21 2.59 -32.87
C CYS A 621 -9.49 3.22 -32.29
N TYR A 622 -10.40 3.68 -33.13
CA TYR A 622 -11.75 4.02 -32.68
C TYR A 622 -12.73 3.83 -33.83
N ARG A 623 -13.98 3.52 -33.48
CA ARG A 623 -15.03 3.42 -34.48
C ARG A 623 -15.56 4.79 -34.86
N ALA A 624 -15.82 4.96 -36.14
CA ALA A 624 -16.50 6.13 -36.63
C ALA A 624 -17.59 5.71 -37.62
N GLY A 625 -18.78 6.30 -37.46
CA GLY A 625 -19.94 5.96 -38.27
C GLY A 625 -21.27 6.06 -37.53
N PRO A 626 -22.40 5.80 -38.21
CA PRO A 626 -22.47 5.38 -39.61
C PRO A 626 -22.26 6.54 -40.58
N PHE A 627 -21.37 6.35 -41.55
CA PHE A 627 -21.20 7.31 -42.65
C PHE A 627 -22.06 6.91 -43.85
N LEU A 628 -22.55 7.92 -44.57
CA LEU A 628 -23.30 7.74 -45.81
C LEU A 628 -22.33 7.71 -46.99
N PHE A 629 -22.24 6.54 -47.64
CA PHE A 629 -21.43 6.34 -48.83
C PHE A 629 -22.32 6.39 -50.07
N GLN A 630 -21.81 7.01 -51.13
CA GLN A 630 -22.51 7.11 -52.43
C GLN A 630 -22.44 5.79 -53.24
N GLU A 631 -21.44 4.94 -52.95
CA GLU A 631 -21.32 3.58 -53.47
C GLU A 631 -21.46 2.56 -52.35
N ASP A 632 -21.77 1.30 -52.67
CA ASP A 632 -21.92 0.23 -51.68
C ASP A 632 -20.53 -0.24 -51.19
N PRO A 633 -20.09 0.18 -49.99
CA PRO A 633 -18.76 -0.13 -49.48
C PRO A 633 -18.59 -1.61 -49.13
N LEU A 634 -19.69 -2.38 -49.07
CA LEU A 634 -19.74 -3.78 -48.67
C LEU A 634 -19.60 -4.77 -49.85
N LYS A 635 -19.55 -4.28 -51.10
CA LYS A 635 -19.37 -5.15 -52.28
C LYS A 635 -17.98 -5.78 -52.29
N SER A 636 -17.94 -7.10 -52.49
CA SER A 636 -16.71 -7.88 -52.45
C SER A 636 -15.66 -7.36 -53.43
N LEU A 637 -14.47 -7.08 -52.89
CA LEU A 637 -13.26 -7.03 -53.71
C LEU A 637 -13.11 -8.42 -54.34
N SER A 638 -13.02 -8.47 -55.67
CA SER A 638 -12.88 -9.73 -56.40
C SER A 638 -11.58 -10.42 -55.98
N PRO A 639 -11.59 -11.72 -55.59
CA PRO A 639 -10.45 -12.41 -54.98
C PRO A 639 -9.27 -12.68 -55.93
N THR A 640 -9.28 -12.14 -57.15
CA THR A 640 -8.26 -12.36 -58.18
C THR A 640 -7.20 -11.25 -58.29
N GLY A 641 -7.09 -10.37 -57.29
CA GLY A 641 -6.19 -9.21 -57.35
C GLY A 641 -5.30 -8.97 -56.12
N ALA A 642 -4.95 -10.01 -55.35
CA ALA A 642 -4.12 -9.84 -54.14
C ALA A 642 -2.63 -9.49 -54.40
N GLU A 643 -2.24 -9.13 -55.63
CA GLU A 643 -0.86 -8.69 -55.95
C GLU A 643 -0.76 -7.34 -56.68
N GLU A 644 -1.87 -6.65 -56.97
CA GLU A 644 -1.80 -5.29 -57.50
C GLU A 644 -2.50 -4.34 -56.53
N THR A 645 -1.72 -3.51 -55.85
CA THR A 645 -2.18 -2.25 -55.25
C THR A 645 -3.17 -1.60 -56.22
N PRO A 646 -4.45 -1.40 -55.83
CA PRO A 646 -5.37 -0.72 -56.71
C PRO A 646 -4.78 0.65 -57.07
N PRO A 647 -4.88 1.10 -58.33
CA PRO A 647 -4.38 2.42 -58.70
C PRO A 647 -5.04 3.46 -57.77
N PRO A 648 -4.30 4.49 -57.33
CA PRO A 648 -4.87 5.51 -56.46
C PRO A 648 -6.13 6.06 -57.14
N SER A 649 -7.25 6.00 -56.40
CA SER A 649 -8.51 6.59 -56.83
C SER A 649 -8.23 7.99 -57.39
N ALA A 650 -8.78 8.28 -58.57
CA ALA A 650 -8.61 9.58 -59.20
C ALA A 650 -8.99 10.67 -58.19
N ALA A 651 -8.20 11.75 -58.12
CA ALA A 651 -8.41 12.85 -57.19
C ALA A 651 -9.87 13.34 -57.26
N GLY A 652 -10.68 12.95 -56.26
CA GLY A 652 -12.11 13.26 -56.18
C GLY A 652 -13.03 12.09 -55.77
N ASP A 653 -12.61 10.83 -55.90
CA ASP A 653 -13.45 9.63 -55.62
C ASP A 653 -13.05 8.92 -54.30
N GLY A 654 -12.44 9.65 -53.36
CA GLY A 654 -12.06 9.11 -52.05
C GLY A 654 -13.25 9.08 -51.11
N VAL A 655 -13.36 8.04 -50.28
CA VAL A 655 -14.32 8.03 -49.18
C VAL A 655 -14.06 9.24 -48.27
N HIS A 656 -15.07 10.11 -48.15
CA HIS A 656 -15.02 11.29 -47.29
C HIS A 656 -15.35 10.91 -45.84
N VAL A 657 -14.34 10.48 -45.07
CA VAL A 657 -14.49 10.19 -43.64
C VAL A 657 -13.89 11.33 -42.82
N PRO A 658 -14.60 11.93 -41.84
CA PRO A 658 -14.08 13.00 -40.99
C PRO A 658 -12.98 12.51 -40.04
N VAL A 659 -11.75 12.98 -40.26
CA VAL A 659 -10.56 12.60 -39.50
C VAL A 659 -10.24 13.63 -38.40
N VAL A 660 -9.77 13.17 -37.24
CA VAL A 660 -9.16 14.05 -36.22
C VAL A 660 -7.90 14.72 -36.80
N PRO A 661 -7.72 16.05 -36.70
CA PRO A 661 -6.67 16.78 -37.41
C PRO A 661 -5.24 16.53 -36.90
N TYR A 662 -5.08 15.74 -35.84
CA TYR A 662 -3.79 15.34 -35.28
C TYR A 662 -3.54 13.89 -35.69
N GLY A 663 -2.30 13.56 -36.07
CA GLY A 663 -1.88 12.20 -36.48
C GLY A 663 -2.22 11.83 -37.93
N LYS A 664 -1.61 10.74 -38.41
CA LYS A 664 -1.97 10.10 -39.68
C LYS A 664 -2.89 8.93 -39.40
N TRP A 665 -3.96 8.83 -40.17
CA TRP A 665 -5.01 7.84 -39.96
C TRP A 665 -5.24 7.03 -41.23
N SER A 666 -5.43 5.73 -41.06
CA SER A 666 -6.00 4.87 -42.09
C SER A 666 -7.41 4.47 -41.68
N TRP A 667 -8.30 4.47 -42.66
CA TRP A 667 -9.67 4.01 -42.54
C TRP A 667 -9.73 2.54 -42.91
N LEU A 668 -10.11 1.71 -41.94
CA LEU A 668 -10.41 0.31 -42.15
C LEU A 668 -11.87 0.19 -42.58
N GLN A 669 -12.09 0.07 -43.89
CA GLN A 669 -13.42 -0.09 -44.47
C GLN A 669 -13.87 -1.56 -44.38
N PRO A 670 -15.04 -1.87 -43.78
CA PRO A 670 -15.53 -3.24 -43.77
C PRO A 670 -16.04 -3.69 -45.14
N TYR A 671 -15.87 -4.97 -45.44
CA TYR A 671 -16.44 -5.65 -46.59
C TYR A 671 -16.80 -7.10 -46.21
N ILE A 672 -17.77 -7.72 -46.89
CA ILE A 672 -18.26 -9.06 -46.54
C ILE A 672 -17.59 -10.11 -47.43
N VAL A 673 -17.00 -11.14 -46.81
CA VAL A 673 -16.48 -12.34 -47.50
C VAL A 673 -17.04 -13.57 -46.81
N ASP A 674 -17.76 -14.43 -47.55
CA ASP A 674 -18.33 -15.69 -47.05
C ASP A 674 -19.23 -15.57 -45.81
N GLY A 675 -19.80 -14.38 -45.58
CA GLY A 675 -20.64 -14.08 -44.41
C GLY A 675 -19.91 -13.43 -43.23
N ASP A 676 -18.57 -13.35 -43.29
CA ASP A 676 -17.74 -12.69 -42.29
C ASP A 676 -17.38 -11.26 -42.74
N ILE A 677 -17.33 -10.33 -41.78
CA ILE A 677 -16.87 -8.96 -42.00
C ILE A 677 -15.34 -8.96 -41.96
N LYS A 678 -14.71 -8.55 -43.06
CA LYS A 678 -13.27 -8.25 -43.16
C LYS A 678 -13.08 -6.75 -43.33
N TYR A 679 -11.88 -6.23 -43.11
CA TYR A 679 -11.58 -4.81 -43.36
C TYR A 679 -10.43 -4.64 -44.34
N CYS A 680 -10.52 -3.59 -45.15
CA CYS A 680 -9.47 -3.16 -46.08
C CYS A 680 -8.99 -1.77 -45.66
N SER A 681 -7.67 -1.59 -45.58
CA SER A 681 -7.07 -0.31 -45.18
C SER A 681 -7.05 0.68 -46.35
N GLN A 682 -7.56 1.89 -46.11
CA GLN A 682 -7.47 3.03 -47.00
C GLN A 682 -6.74 4.17 -46.28
N ASP A 683 -5.72 4.74 -46.89
CA ASP A 683 -5.04 5.91 -46.34
C ASP A 683 -5.94 7.15 -46.42
N VAL A 684 -6.18 7.80 -45.29
CA VAL A 684 -6.99 9.03 -45.23
C VAL A 684 -6.09 10.22 -44.94
N ASP A 685 -5.19 10.52 -45.87
CA ASP A 685 -4.35 11.71 -45.83
C ASP A 685 -5.11 12.91 -46.43
N ARG A 686 -6.07 13.49 -45.68
CA ARG A 686 -6.48 14.92 -45.73
C ARG A 686 -7.78 15.17 -44.95
N ALA A 687 -7.69 15.94 -43.87
CA ALA A 687 -8.81 16.77 -43.43
C ALA A 687 -8.91 17.97 -44.38
N GLU A 688 -9.92 18.03 -45.24
CA GLU A 688 -10.21 19.27 -45.98
C GLU A 688 -11.13 20.19 -45.17
N VAL A 689 -10.71 21.45 -45.13
CA VAL A 689 -11.33 22.57 -44.45
C VAL A 689 -12.60 23.00 -45.18
N LYS A 690 -13.72 23.07 -44.45
CA LYS A 690 -14.96 23.82 -44.73
C LYS A 690 -15.45 23.86 -46.20
N GLY A 691 -16.66 23.32 -46.39
CA GLY A 691 -17.76 24.19 -46.83
C GLY A 691 -18.37 23.97 -48.21
N ASP A 692 -18.31 22.77 -48.79
CA ASP A 692 -19.13 22.47 -49.97
C ASP A 692 -20.47 21.84 -49.58
N VAL A 693 -21.53 22.53 -49.99
CA VAL A 693 -22.93 22.17 -49.81
C VAL A 693 -23.17 20.81 -50.47
N LEU A 694 -23.65 19.84 -49.68
CA LEU A 694 -24.16 18.55 -50.16
C LEU A 694 -25.24 18.77 -51.22
N GLU A 695 -24.88 18.66 -52.51
CA GLU A 695 -25.86 18.48 -53.58
C GLU A 695 -26.58 17.14 -53.37
N VAL A 696 -27.86 17.20 -52.98
CA VAL A 696 -28.70 16.00 -52.84
C VAL A 696 -28.97 15.41 -54.22
N ARG A 697 -28.09 14.53 -54.69
CA ARG A 697 -28.32 13.68 -55.86
C ARG A 697 -28.98 12.36 -55.43
N LYS A 698 -29.99 11.91 -56.17
CA LYS A 698 -30.69 10.63 -55.95
C LYS A 698 -29.80 9.48 -56.43
N TYR A 699 -28.88 9.01 -55.59
CA TYR A 699 -28.15 7.74 -55.74
C TYR A 699 -28.55 6.77 -54.62
N PRO A 700 -28.37 5.45 -54.77
CA PRO A 700 -28.49 4.53 -53.65
C PRO A 700 -27.33 4.78 -52.68
N PHE A 701 -27.62 5.26 -51.48
CA PHE A 701 -26.63 5.45 -50.43
C PHE A 701 -26.55 4.19 -49.56
N THR A 702 -25.35 3.74 -49.23
CA THR A 702 -25.14 2.68 -48.23
C THR A 702 -24.56 3.29 -46.96
N MET A 703 -25.12 2.92 -45.81
CA MET A 703 -24.53 3.25 -44.51
C MET A 703 -23.50 2.19 -44.15
N ALA A 704 -22.31 2.61 -43.77
CA ALA A 704 -21.31 1.72 -43.19
C ALA A 704 -20.61 2.37 -41.99
N ASP A 705 -20.38 1.56 -40.97
CA ASP A 705 -19.49 1.85 -39.87
C ASP A 705 -18.09 1.36 -40.23
N GLY A 706 -17.03 2.01 -39.76
CA GLY A 706 -15.68 1.52 -39.95
C GLY A 706 -14.77 1.95 -38.81
N MET A 707 -13.49 1.60 -38.92
CA MET A 707 -12.52 1.82 -37.85
C MET A 707 -11.42 2.76 -38.35
N TYR A 708 -11.14 3.81 -37.57
CA TYR A 708 -9.91 4.57 -37.76
C TYR A 708 -8.77 3.90 -37.02
N TYR A 709 -7.60 3.90 -37.65
CA TYR A 709 -6.38 3.33 -37.10
C TYR A 709 -5.19 4.29 -37.31
N GLY A 710 -4.43 4.57 -36.27
CA GLY A 710 -3.26 5.44 -36.34
C GLY A 710 -2.08 4.77 -37.08
N VAL A 711 -1.45 5.49 -38.02
CA VAL A 711 -0.32 4.98 -38.81
C VAL A 711 0.93 5.84 -38.62
N ASP A 712 2.08 5.20 -38.40
CA ASP A 712 3.39 5.84 -38.45
C ASP A 712 4.20 5.29 -39.63
N ARG A 713 4.57 6.16 -40.57
CA ARG A 713 5.81 5.95 -41.33
C ARG A 713 6.91 6.50 -40.45
N ALA A 714 7.75 5.60 -39.91
CA ALA A 714 8.97 5.96 -39.21
C ALA A 714 9.70 7.09 -39.94
N VAL A 715 9.68 8.29 -39.35
CA VAL A 715 10.76 9.25 -39.59
C VAL A 715 11.89 8.75 -38.70
N VAL A 716 12.72 7.88 -39.27
CA VAL A 716 14.10 7.70 -38.78
C VAL A 716 14.73 9.10 -38.81
N PRO A 717 15.48 9.51 -37.76
CA PRO A 717 16.11 10.83 -37.71
C PRO A 717 16.95 11.16 -38.94
#